data_AF-A0A1W1I909-F1
#
_entry.id   AF-A0A1W1I909-F1
#
_cell.length_a   1.000
_cell.length_b   1.000
_cell.length_c   1.000
_cell.angle_alpha   90.00
_cell.angle_beta   90.00
_cell.angle_gamma   90.00
#
_symmetry.space_group_name_H-M   'P 1'
#
loop_
_entity.id
_entity.type
_entity.pdbx_description
1 polymer ?
#
loop_
_entity_poly.entity_id
_entity_poly.type
_entity_poly.pdbx_seq_one_letter_code
_entity_poly.pdbx_strand_id
1 'polypeptide(L)'
;MAKQTASAPVVGSAPSASRSPEAAVQKQSSAKPAQQVTAVEMGARQREISVSEFFTKNRHLLGFDSPRKSLLTCVKEAVDNALDASEEAGILPDVTVRLEVVPTNGTTPPASQATRFRITVTDNGPGIVRQQIPRIFAKLLYGSKFHRMRMSRGQQGIGISAAGMYGQLTTGKPVKIISRTGPRAAAHFFEVQIDTKKNEPLVHENKQIDWHQPQGTEVTLEVEGKYQKGRASVDEWLEQTSIANPHVRLIYHTPEGETKEYPRTYHELPPSPREIKPHPYGIEFGMFLKMLQDTKSHGVAGFLTSDFCRVSPQLAEDMCKAAKVSPNLAPRALKGPAAEALYRTIQDTKIMAPPTNCISPIGEKAILSGLYKQIKGEFYTAVSRPPAVYRGNPFLIEAGLAYGNRPVDQAKPQQPVQPKAEGEDEEEDSELARVIRYANRVPLLYQQSACSTFKAALSTTWKHYGVSQSRGALPAGPMVIFVHMASVWVPFTSESKEAIADYDEIQKEITLALRECGRRLGLFLRRRERAASEFRRRNIFELYIEEVVEACDRLKGGTLPKAKLKAQLQKIASSRTGGAKTDEALGKTGGGPEGLPHSIIVTADGVEGDVVVASPVETDAAAAPAETDLLGNAPEEETPARTRPDRMKPPKAGTGGMKKRPSPQIPLFDKAKPSGRSKKPAHPAPRGKK
;
A
#
# COMPACT_ATOMS: atom_id res chain seq x y z
N MET A 1 0.29 39.44 61.66
CA MET A 1 1.63 39.74 62.22
C MET A 1 2.61 39.77 61.05
N ALA A 2 2.86 40.93 60.43
CA ALA A 2 3.66 42.06 60.91
C ALA A 2 5.18 41.86 60.63
N LYS A 3 5.66 42.59 59.62
CA LYS A 3 6.85 43.49 59.64
C LYS A 3 6.96 44.09 58.22
N GLN A 4 6.70 45.39 57.97
CA GLN A 4 7.52 46.58 58.30
C GLN A 4 8.96 46.42 57.77
N THR A 5 9.59 47.37 57.07
CA THR A 5 9.52 48.85 57.21
C THR A 5 10.41 49.55 56.16
N ALA A 6 10.04 50.81 55.87
CA ALA A 6 10.91 51.99 55.70
C ALA A 6 11.81 52.04 54.43
N SER A 7 12.18 53.19 53.86
CA SER A 7 12.28 54.59 54.30
C SER A 7 12.61 55.45 53.07
N ALA A 8 12.16 56.72 53.03
CA ALA A 8 13.02 57.90 52.74
C ALA A 8 12.21 59.20 52.59
N PRO A 9 12.82 60.38 52.83
CA PRO A 9 12.17 61.58 53.41
C PRO A 9 12.16 62.80 52.44
N VAL A 10 11.21 63.76 52.53
CA VAL A 10 11.14 65.06 53.27
C VAL A 10 11.98 66.23 52.69
N VAL A 11 11.25 67.19 52.09
CA VAL A 11 11.28 68.69 52.22
C VAL A 11 12.30 69.58 51.50
N GLY A 12 11.73 70.67 50.93
CA GLY A 12 12.33 72.01 50.75
C GLY A 12 12.38 72.42 49.28
N SER A 13 12.03 73.62 48.80
CA SER A 13 11.57 74.90 49.35
C SER A 13 11.21 75.80 48.13
N ALA A 14 10.19 76.65 48.24
CA ALA A 14 9.90 77.73 47.28
C ALA A 14 10.88 78.94 47.47
N PRO A 15 10.82 80.08 46.73
CA PRO A 15 9.97 80.47 45.58
C PRO A 15 10.68 81.28 44.44
N SER A 16 9.89 81.56 43.38
CA SER A 16 9.87 82.75 42.50
C SER A 16 11.06 83.14 41.59
N ALA A 17 10.84 83.09 40.27
CA ALA A 17 10.78 84.29 39.40
C ALA A 17 10.41 83.96 37.94
N SER A 18 9.21 84.39 37.54
CA SER A 18 8.80 84.93 36.22
C SER A 18 9.52 84.52 34.92
N ARG A 19 8.78 83.83 34.02
CA ARG A 19 8.23 84.35 32.74
C ARG A 19 7.76 83.18 31.86
N SER A 20 6.44 83.08 31.66
CA SER A 20 5.72 82.20 30.72
C SER A 20 6.11 82.49 29.26
N PRO A 21 5.72 81.72 28.21
CA PRO A 21 4.73 80.63 28.16
C PRO A 21 5.10 79.44 27.24
N GLU A 22 4.66 78.21 27.54
CA GLU A 22 4.24 77.19 26.54
C GLU A 22 4.05 75.81 27.19
N ALA A 23 2.79 75.46 27.43
CA ALA A 23 2.29 74.10 27.34
C ALA A 23 0.76 74.20 27.50
N ALA A 24 0.07 74.43 26.38
CA ALA A 24 -1.37 74.29 26.36
C ALA A 24 -1.72 72.86 26.81
N VAL A 25 -2.52 72.80 27.87
CA VAL A 25 -3.15 71.62 28.45
C VAL A 25 -3.55 70.63 27.36
N GLN A 26 -2.83 69.50 27.27
CA GLN A 26 -3.35 68.34 26.57
C GLN A 26 -4.61 67.91 27.34
N LYS A 27 -5.78 68.28 26.78
CA LYS A 27 -7.04 67.60 27.09
C LYS A 27 -6.76 66.11 26.95
N GLN A 28 -6.82 65.38 28.06
CA GLN A 28 -6.98 63.94 28.03
C GLN A 28 -8.20 63.67 27.16
N SER A 29 -7.95 63.25 25.92
CA SER A 29 -9.00 62.75 25.04
C SER A 29 -9.56 61.53 25.73
N SER A 30 -10.80 61.64 26.19
CA SER A 30 -11.61 60.50 26.57
C SER A 30 -11.46 59.44 25.48
N ALA A 31 -10.82 58.32 25.81
CA ALA A 31 -10.71 57.19 24.90
C ALA A 31 -12.14 56.87 24.43
N LYS A 32 -12.39 57.01 23.12
CA LYS A 32 -13.66 56.61 22.52
C LYS A 32 -13.92 55.16 22.96
N PRO A 33 -15.12 54.83 23.48
CA PRO A 33 -15.44 53.44 23.77
C PRO A 33 -15.24 52.65 22.47
N ALA A 34 -14.45 51.57 22.54
CA ALA A 34 -14.23 50.69 21.40
C ALA A 34 -15.60 50.36 20.80
N GLN A 35 -15.85 50.74 19.55
CA GLN A 35 -17.12 50.51 18.87
C GLN A 35 -17.44 49.02 18.96
N GLN A 36 -18.44 48.69 19.78
CA GLN A 36 -18.96 47.34 19.89
C GLN A 36 -19.68 47.04 18.57
N VAL A 37 -19.04 46.25 17.71
CA VAL A 37 -19.60 45.84 16.42
C VAL A 37 -20.91 45.10 16.70
N THR A 38 -21.99 45.52 16.06
CA THR A 38 -23.30 44.91 16.29
C THR A 38 -23.37 43.51 15.67
N ALA A 39 -24.20 42.62 16.21
CA ALA A 39 -24.36 41.26 15.66
C ALA A 39 -24.78 41.25 14.17
N VAL A 40 -25.49 42.30 13.72
CA VAL A 40 -25.88 42.49 12.31
C VAL A 40 -24.67 42.85 11.44
N GLU A 41 -23.78 43.72 11.92
CA GLU A 41 -22.52 44.05 11.24
C GLU A 41 -21.53 42.88 11.27
N MET A 42 -21.50 42.10 12.35
CA MET A 42 -20.74 40.84 12.41
C MET A 42 -21.31 39.81 11.44
N GLY A 43 -22.64 39.71 11.32
CA GLY A 43 -23.34 38.85 10.37
C GLY A 43 -23.06 39.23 8.92
N ALA A 44 -23.09 40.52 8.57
CA ALA A 44 -22.77 41.01 7.23
C ALA A 44 -21.31 40.75 6.79
N ARG A 45 -20.41 40.50 7.76
CA ARG A 45 -19.01 40.13 7.51
C ARG A 45 -18.82 38.62 7.34
N GLN A 46 -19.82 37.79 7.62
CA GLN A 46 -19.75 36.36 7.38
C GLN A 46 -19.72 36.10 5.87
N ARG A 47 -18.75 35.30 5.43
CA ARG A 47 -18.58 34.91 4.02
C ARG A 47 -18.42 33.41 3.95
N GLU A 48 -19.09 32.81 2.97
CA GLU A 48 -18.83 31.42 2.61
C GLU A 48 -17.45 31.31 1.97
N ILE A 49 -16.70 30.28 2.36
CA ILE A 49 -15.37 30.00 1.85
C ILE A 49 -15.47 28.79 0.95
N SER A 50 -14.95 28.90 -0.27
CA SER A 50 -14.93 27.77 -1.19
C SER A 50 -14.00 26.66 -0.66
N VAL A 51 -14.23 25.42 -1.09
CA VAL A 51 -13.34 24.30 -0.75
C VAL A 51 -11.90 24.57 -1.19
N SER A 52 -11.72 25.17 -2.36
CA SER A 52 -10.39 25.54 -2.86
C SER A 52 -9.72 26.61 -2.01
N GLU A 53 -10.47 27.62 -1.54
CA GLU A 53 -9.95 28.64 -0.63
C GLU A 53 -9.64 28.09 0.77
N PHE A 54 -10.42 27.11 1.25
CA PHE A 54 -10.11 26.41 2.49
C PHE A 54 -8.75 25.71 2.41
N PHE A 55 -8.48 25.01 1.30
CA PHE A 55 -7.24 24.28 1.11
C PHE A 55 -6.04 25.15 0.76
N THR A 56 -6.23 26.30 0.12
CA THR A 56 -5.14 27.27 -0.07
C THR A 56 -4.61 27.79 1.27
N LYS A 57 -5.50 27.99 2.25
CA LYS A 57 -5.13 28.38 3.63
C LYS A 57 -4.61 27.19 4.45
N ASN A 58 -5.12 25.98 4.21
CA ASN A 58 -4.79 24.77 4.97
C ASN A 58 -4.03 23.73 4.14
N ARG A 59 -2.96 24.15 3.47
CA ARG A 59 -2.13 23.30 2.60
C ARG A 59 -1.58 22.05 3.30
N HIS A 60 -1.30 22.16 4.59
CA HIS A 60 -0.78 21.05 5.41
C HIS A 60 -1.76 19.86 5.48
N LEU A 61 -3.08 20.09 5.41
CA LEU A 61 -4.08 19.02 5.42
C LEU A 61 -3.98 18.11 4.19
N LEU A 62 -3.57 18.69 3.05
CA LEU A 62 -3.37 17.98 1.79
C LEU A 62 -1.99 17.34 1.66
N GLY A 63 -1.15 17.39 2.71
CA GLY A 63 0.21 16.85 2.67
C GLY A 63 1.27 17.82 2.12
N PHE A 64 0.92 19.08 1.84
CA PHE A 64 1.87 20.12 1.42
C PHE A 64 2.38 20.90 2.64
N ASP A 65 3.05 20.21 3.57
CA ASP A 65 3.62 20.80 4.79
C ASP A 65 5.02 21.41 4.57
N SER A 66 5.84 20.76 3.74
CA SER A 66 7.25 21.05 3.53
C SER A 66 7.61 20.88 2.05
N PRO A 67 8.54 21.68 1.49
CA PRO A 67 8.89 21.61 0.06
C PRO A 67 9.34 20.22 -0.40
N ARG A 68 9.98 19.45 0.49
CA ARG A 68 10.39 18.07 0.23
C ARG A 68 9.19 17.14 0.10
N LYS A 69 8.26 17.19 1.05
CA LYS A 69 7.05 16.36 1.04
C LYS A 69 6.08 16.78 -0.05
N SER A 70 5.97 18.07 -0.34
CA SER A 70 5.16 18.61 -1.43
C SER A 70 5.56 18.00 -2.77
N LEU A 71 6.87 17.94 -3.06
CA LEU A 71 7.38 17.34 -4.28
C LEU A 71 7.00 15.86 -4.38
N LEU A 72 7.21 15.11 -3.30
CA LEU A 72 6.81 13.71 -3.22
C LEU A 72 5.30 13.53 -3.42
N THR A 73 4.48 14.37 -2.78
CA THR A 73 3.02 14.29 -2.83
C THR A 73 2.52 14.50 -4.26
N CYS A 74 3.09 15.45 -5.00
CA CYS A 74 2.76 15.64 -6.42
C CYS A 74 3.08 14.41 -7.28
N VAL A 75 4.28 13.82 -7.10
CA VAL A 75 4.66 12.59 -7.83
C VAL A 75 3.75 11.43 -7.45
N LYS A 76 3.52 11.23 -6.15
CA LYS A 76 2.65 10.20 -5.58
C LYS A 76 1.26 10.25 -6.20
N GLU A 77 0.59 11.40 -6.14
CA GLU A 77 -0.79 11.54 -6.64
C GLU A 77 -0.89 11.38 -8.16
N ALA A 78 0.15 11.76 -8.92
CA ALA A 78 0.18 11.54 -10.36
C ALA A 78 0.36 10.06 -10.73
N VAL A 79 1.32 9.38 -10.09
CA VAL A 79 1.60 7.95 -10.31
C VAL A 79 0.45 7.08 -9.82
N ASP A 80 -0.12 7.33 -8.65
CA ASP A 80 -1.25 6.54 -8.12
C ASP A 80 -2.48 6.61 -9.03
N ASN A 81 -2.75 7.77 -9.65
CA ASN A 81 -3.85 7.90 -10.61
C ASN A 81 -3.56 7.21 -11.95
N ALA A 82 -2.31 7.24 -12.43
CA ALA A 82 -1.90 6.47 -13.60
C ALA A 82 -2.09 4.96 -13.38
N LEU A 83 -1.65 4.44 -12.22
CA LEU A 83 -1.80 3.03 -11.87
C LEU A 83 -3.27 2.62 -11.73
N ASP A 84 -4.08 3.40 -11.02
CA ASP A 84 -5.51 3.14 -10.88
C ASP A 84 -6.21 3.14 -12.26
N ALA A 85 -5.88 4.07 -13.15
CA ALA A 85 -6.48 4.15 -14.48
C ALA A 85 -6.15 2.94 -15.37
N SER A 86 -4.89 2.51 -15.39
CA SER A 86 -4.47 1.34 -16.16
C SER A 86 -5.07 0.04 -15.60
N GLU A 87 -5.06 -0.15 -14.27
CA GLU A 87 -5.64 -1.35 -13.64
C GLU A 87 -7.16 -1.45 -13.83
N GLU A 88 -7.89 -0.32 -13.75
CA GLU A 88 -9.33 -0.30 -13.99
C GLU A 88 -9.69 -0.63 -15.43
N ALA A 89 -8.81 -0.30 -16.39
CA ALA A 89 -8.97 -0.63 -17.80
C ALA A 89 -8.52 -2.06 -18.16
N GLY A 90 -7.95 -2.81 -17.20
CA GLY A 90 -7.38 -4.13 -17.48
C GLY A 90 -6.09 -4.07 -18.31
N ILE A 91 -5.38 -2.94 -18.27
CA ILE A 91 -4.12 -2.71 -18.99
C ILE A 91 -2.96 -2.88 -18.01
N LEU A 92 -1.95 -3.65 -18.40
CA LEU A 92 -0.71 -3.76 -17.64
C LEU A 92 0.00 -2.39 -17.62
N PRO A 93 0.21 -1.77 -16.43
CA PRO A 93 0.67 -0.39 -16.38
C PRO A 93 2.14 -0.26 -16.78
N ASP A 94 2.39 0.67 -17.68
CA ASP A 94 3.71 1.20 -18.02
C ASP A 94 3.68 2.70 -17.72
N VAL A 95 4.48 3.11 -16.73
CA VAL A 95 4.51 4.50 -16.24
C VAL A 95 5.91 5.06 -16.37
N THR A 96 6.04 6.25 -16.97
CA THR A 96 7.30 6.99 -17.03
C THR A 96 7.17 8.25 -16.18
N VAL A 97 8.09 8.44 -15.24
CA VAL A 97 8.17 9.60 -14.36
C VAL A 97 9.44 10.36 -14.72
N ARG A 98 9.30 11.63 -15.11
CA ARG A 98 10.40 12.55 -15.37
C ARG A 98 10.35 13.67 -14.34
N LEU A 99 11.46 13.83 -13.62
CA LEU A 99 11.64 14.93 -12.69
C LEU A 99 12.78 15.80 -13.19
N GLU A 100 12.47 16.99 -13.68
CA GLU A 100 13.45 17.92 -14.25
C GLU A 100 13.60 19.17 -13.37
N VAL A 101 14.80 19.75 -13.33
CA VAL A 101 15.02 21.06 -12.71
C VAL A 101 14.57 22.15 -13.69
N VAL A 102 13.76 23.09 -13.20
CA VAL A 102 13.38 24.26 -14.00
C VAL A 102 14.46 25.35 -13.83
N PRO A 103 14.99 25.92 -14.93
CA PRO A 103 15.95 27.01 -14.85
C PRO A 103 15.36 28.22 -14.13
N THR A 104 16.11 28.80 -13.20
CA THR A 104 15.77 30.06 -12.54
C THR A 104 16.80 31.09 -12.99
N ASN A 105 16.36 32.20 -13.60
CA ASN A 105 17.24 33.23 -14.17
C ASN A 105 18.22 32.73 -15.26
N GLY A 106 17.79 31.78 -16.10
CA GLY A 106 18.56 31.31 -17.26
C GLY A 106 19.69 30.33 -16.94
N THR A 107 19.92 30.00 -15.67
CA THR A 107 20.85 28.94 -15.23
C THR A 107 20.08 27.77 -14.62
N THR A 108 20.52 26.54 -14.93
CA THR A 108 19.98 25.31 -14.32
C THR A 108 20.84 24.98 -13.10
N PRO A 109 20.37 25.26 -11.87
CA PRO A 109 21.12 24.91 -10.67
C PRO A 109 21.23 23.39 -10.52
N PRO A 110 22.24 22.88 -9.77
CA PRO A 110 22.29 21.47 -9.39
C PRO A 110 20.99 21.06 -8.67
N ALA A 111 20.54 19.81 -8.87
CA ALA A 111 19.28 19.31 -8.32
C ALA A 111 19.11 19.54 -6.80
N SER A 112 20.20 19.48 -6.03
CA SER A 112 20.20 19.72 -4.58
C SER A 112 19.92 21.17 -4.17
N GLN A 113 20.19 22.13 -5.05
CA GLN A 113 20.01 23.58 -4.83
C GLN A 113 18.81 24.15 -5.60
N ALA A 114 18.23 23.36 -6.50
CA ALA A 114 17.03 23.72 -7.23
C ALA A 114 15.82 23.88 -6.31
N THR A 115 15.04 24.91 -6.57
CA THR A 115 13.78 25.21 -5.86
C THR A 115 12.55 24.91 -6.69
N ARG A 116 12.70 24.80 -8.02
CA ARG A 116 11.61 24.55 -8.96
C ARG A 116 11.86 23.29 -9.77
N PHE A 117 10.83 22.46 -9.82
CA PHE A 117 10.87 21.18 -10.49
C PHE A 117 9.69 21.03 -11.42
N ARG A 118 9.93 20.43 -12.59
CA ARG A 118 8.90 19.96 -13.50
C ARG A 118 8.74 18.46 -13.32
N ILE A 119 7.54 18.05 -12.97
CA ILE A 119 7.14 16.65 -12.86
C ILE A 119 6.31 16.32 -14.09
N THR A 120 6.77 15.37 -14.90
CA THR A 120 5.98 14.81 -16.01
C THR A 120 5.76 13.33 -15.74
N VAL A 121 4.49 12.92 -15.67
CA VAL A 121 4.10 11.52 -15.52
C VAL A 121 3.31 11.13 -16.76
N THR A 122 3.77 10.07 -17.42
CA THR A 122 3.16 9.55 -18.64
C THR A 122 2.75 8.09 -18.42
N ASP A 123 1.50 7.76 -18.73
CA ASP A 123 0.93 6.43 -18.58
C ASP A 123 0.40 5.87 -19.90
N ASN A 124 0.29 4.54 -19.98
CA ASN A 124 -0.30 3.79 -21.10
C ASN A 124 -1.78 3.41 -20.86
N GLY A 125 -2.47 4.12 -19.96
CA GLY A 125 -3.84 3.82 -19.56
C GLY A 125 -4.87 4.10 -20.67
N PRO A 126 -6.18 4.07 -20.33
CA PRO A 126 -7.27 4.25 -21.30
C PRO A 126 -7.41 5.70 -21.83
N GLY A 127 -6.61 6.64 -21.31
CA GLY A 127 -6.80 8.07 -21.54
C GLY A 127 -8.06 8.63 -20.86
N ILE A 128 -8.27 9.93 -21.02
CA ILE A 128 -9.36 10.68 -20.40
C ILE A 128 -10.20 11.33 -21.49
N VAL A 129 -11.52 11.17 -21.39
CA VAL A 129 -12.46 11.82 -22.31
C VAL A 129 -12.32 13.34 -22.22
N ARG A 130 -12.19 14.00 -23.38
CA ARG A 130 -11.96 15.45 -23.53
C ARG A 130 -12.78 16.33 -22.57
N GLN A 131 -14.07 16.04 -22.41
CA GLN A 131 -14.99 16.84 -21.58
C GLN A 131 -14.70 16.73 -20.07
N GLN A 132 -14.05 15.65 -19.64
CA GLN A 132 -13.77 15.36 -18.23
C GLN A 132 -12.41 15.90 -17.79
N ILE A 133 -11.47 16.13 -18.71
CA ILE A 133 -10.10 16.57 -18.41
C ILE A 133 -10.09 17.80 -17.49
N PRO A 134 -10.75 18.94 -17.81
CA PRO A 134 -10.68 20.10 -16.94
C PRO A 134 -11.25 19.86 -15.55
N ARG A 135 -12.28 19.02 -15.42
CA ARG A 135 -12.91 18.74 -14.12
C ARG A 135 -12.06 17.82 -13.25
N ILE A 136 -11.33 16.87 -13.82
CA ILE A 136 -10.48 15.95 -13.06
C ILE A 136 -9.25 16.67 -12.48
N PHE A 137 -8.65 17.58 -13.24
CA PHE A 137 -7.42 18.27 -12.85
C PHE A 137 -7.64 19.63 -12.20
N ALA A 138 -8.78 20.27 -12.45
CA ALA A 138 -9.05 21.63 -11.98
C ALA A 138 -10.40 21.81 -11.26
N LYS A 139 -10.90 20.75 -10.61
CA LYS A 139 -12.03 20.85 -9.67
C LYS A 139 -11.80 19.95 -8.47
N LEU A 140 -11.73 20.53 -7.27
CA LEU A 140 -11.62 19.75 -6.04
C LEU A 140 -12.91 18.99 -5.73
N LEU A 141 -12.76 17.83 -5.09
CA LEU A 141 -13.83 16.90 -4.73
C LEU A 141 -14.61 16.38 -5.95
N TYR A 142 -13.96 16.31 -7.12
CA TYR A 142 -14.55 15.77 -8.34
C TYR A 142 -13.94 14.40 -8.67
N GLY A 143 -14.79 13.39 -8.82
CA GLY A 143 -14.35 12.08 -9.27
C GLY A 143 -15.35 10.97 -8.99
N SER A 144 -15.16 9.85 -9.66
CA SER A 144 -15.98 8.64 -9.51
C SER A 144 -15.70 7.88 -8.20
N LYS A 145 -14.61 8.20 -7.49
CA LYS A 145 -14.11 7.47 -6.30
C LYS A 145 -14.93 7.75 -5.02
N PHE A 146 -15.71 8.83 -4.95
CA PHE A 146 -16.43 9.26 -3.73
C PHE A 146 -17.64 8.42 -3.35
N HIS A 147 -18.33 7.84 -4.33
CA HIS A 147 -19.61 7.17 -4.11
C HIS A 147 -19.49 5.65 -4.10
N ARG A 148 -18.29 5.13 -4.41
CA ARG A 148 -18.05 3.70 -4.56
C ARG A 148 -17.26 3.18 -3.37
N MET A 149 -17.84 2.23 -2.65
CA MET A 149 -17.14 1.49 -1.61
C MET A 149 -16.40 0.31 -2.28
N ARG A 150 -15.22 0.58 -2.82
CA ARG A 150 -14.24 -0.43 -3.29
C ARG A 150 -12.83 0.00 -2.92
N MET A 151 -11.91 -0.97 -2.85
CA MET A 151 -10.50 -0.66 -2.67
C MET A 151 -9.94 0.16 -3.85
N SER A 152 -9.27 1.27 -3.53
CA SER A 152 -8.50 2.11 -4.46
C SER A 152 -7.35 2.79 -3.72
N ARG A 153 -6.33 3.26 -4.47
CA ARG A 153 -5.20 4.03 -3.92
C ARG A 153 -5.67 5.40 -3.42
N GLY A 154 -6.45 6.10 -4.24
CA GLY A 154 -7.11 7.37 -3.89
C GLY A 154 -8.49 7.16 -3.26
N GLN A 155 -8.81 7.89 -2.19
CA GLN A 155 -10.11 7.81 -1.47
C GLN A 155 -11.06 8.99 -1.74
N GLN A 156 -10.54 10.21 -1.92
CA GLN A 156 -11.31 11.45 -1.77
C GLN A 156 -11.27 12.33 -3.03
N GLY A 157 -10.87 11.84 -4.22
CA GLY A 157 -10.91 12.64 -5.46
C GLY A 157 -10.29 14.04 -5.41
N ILE A 158 -9.35 14.29 -4.49
CA ILE A 158 -8.67 15.58 -4.28
C ILE A 158 -7.24 15.56 -4.81
N GLY A 159 -6.62 14.38 -4.90
CA GLY A 159 -5.17 14.21 -5.03
C GLY A 159 -4.53 15.03 -6.14
N ILE A 160 -4.85 14.71 -7.40
CA ILE A 160 -4.20 15.35 -8.54
C ILE A 160 -4.61 16.82 -8.72
N SER A 161 -5.85 17.17 -8.39
CA SER A 161 -6.32 18.56 -8.37
C SER A 161 -5.60 19.38 -7.30
N ALA A 162 -5.27 18.78 -6.16
CA ALA A 162 -4.49 19.42 -5.09
C ALA A 162 -3.03 19.63 -5.51
N ALA A 163 -2.41 18.68 -6.20
CA ALA A 163 -1.09 18.84 -6.81
C ALA A 163 -1.07 19.96 -7.86
N GLY A 164 -2.11 20.02 -8.71
CA GLY A 164 -2.30 21.11 -9.68
C GLY A 164 -2.46 22.47 -9.02
N MET A 165 -3.27 22.55 -7.96
CA MET A 165 -3.43 23.76 -7.15
C MET A 165 -2.11 24.18 -6.49
N TYR A 166 -1.34 23.25 -5.95
CA TYR A 166 -0.06 23.56 -5.33
C TYR A 166 0.93 24.14 -6.35
N GLY A 167 1.00 23.57 -7.57
CA GLY A 167 1.77 24.13 -8.67
C GLY A 167 1.32 25.54 -9.05
N GLN A 168 0.02 25.74 -9.26
CA GLN A 168 -0.55 27.05 -9.59
C GLN A 168 -0.24 28.10 -8.52
N LEU A 169 -0.32 27.77 -7.24
CA LEU A 169 -0.08 28.72 -6.17
C LEU A 169 1.40 28.99 -5.88
N THR A 170 2.31 28.12 -6.31
CA THR A 170 3.75 28.28 -6.09
C THR A 170 4.45 28.87 -7.31
N THR A 171 4.16 28.36 -8.51
CA THR A 171 4.80 28.80 -9.76
C THR A 171 3.92 29.70 -10.63
N GLY A 172 2.61 29.73 -10.39
CA GLY A 172 1.65 30.47 -11.23
C GLY A 172 1.34 29.79 -12.57
N LYS A 173 1.97 28.64 -12.87
CA LYS A 173 1.83 27.96 -14.16
C LYS A 173 0.61 27.04 -14.19
N PRO A 174 -0.08 26.93 -15.35
CA PRO A 174 -1.16 25.98 -15.53
C PRO A 174 -0.63 24.54 -15.54
N VAL A 175 -1.50 23.58 -15.20
CA VAL A 175 -1.23 22.16 -15.40
C VAL A 175 -1.37 21.85 -16.87
N LYS A 176 -0.38 21.16 -17.45
CA LYS A 176 -0.42 20.72 -18.85
C LYS A 176 -0.80 19.26 -18.91
N ILE A 177 -1.82 18.93 -19.72
CA ILE A 177 -2.30 17.57 -19.89
C ILE A 177 -2.34 17.23 -21.37
N ILE A 178 -1.77 16.08 -21.73
CA ILE A 178 -1.97 15.44 -23.02
C ILE A 178 -2.76 14.16 -22.76
N SER A 179 -3.83 13.89 -23.50
CA SER A 179 -4.54 12.63 -23.37
C SER A 179 -5.09 12.13 -24.69
N ARG A 180 -5.01 10.82 -24.89
CA ARG A 180 -5.52 10.10 -26.06
C ARG A 180 -6.25 8.84 -25.61
N THR A 181 -7.51 8.71 -26.02
CA THR A 181 -8.37 7.59 -25.60
C THR A 181 -8.18 6.31 -26.41
N GLY A 182 -7.43 6.36 -27.51
CA GLY A 182 -7.11 5.19 -28.30
C GLY A 182 -6.37 5.50 -29.61
N PRO A 183 -5.90 4.46 -30.32
CA PRO A 183 -5.00 4.61 -31.47
C PRO A 183 -5.56 5.40 -32.65
N ARG A 184 -6.89 5.49 -32.78
CA ARG A 184 -7.55 6.27 -33.84
C ARG A 184 -8.08 7.63 -33.37
N ALA A 185 -8.05 7.88 -32.06
CA ALA A 185 -8.47 9.15 -31.50
C ALA A 185 -7.35 10.19 -31.63
N ALA A 186 -7.72 11.46 -31.80
CA ALA A 186 -6.79 12.57 -31.73
C ALA A 186 -6.28 12.76 -30.30
N ALA A 187 -5.00 13.11 -30.14
CA ALA A 187 -4.47 13.50 -28.84
C ALA A 187 -4.86 14.95 -28.54
N HIS A 188 -5.36 15.20 -27.33
CA HIS A 188 -5.79 16.52 -26.89
C HIS A 188 -4.80 17.09 -25.88
N PHE A 189 -4.31 18.30 -26.14
CA PHE A 189 -3.50 19.10 -25.23
C PHE A 189 -4.36 20.15 -24.53
N PHE A 190 -4.24 20.21 -23.20
CA PHE A 190 -4.95 21.16 -22.34
C PHE A 190 -4.00 21.87 -21.40
N GLU A 191 -4.17 23.17 -21.24
CA GLU A 191 -3.63 23.94 -20.11
C GLU A 191 -4.77 24.39 -19.20
N VAL A 192 -4.77 23.92 -17.95
CA VAL A 192 -5.86 24.15 -16.99
C VAL A 192 -5.37 24.71 -15.66
N GLN A 193 -6.20 25.58 -15.08
CA GLN A 193 -6.02 26.17 -13.74
C GLN A 193 -7.31 26.11 -12.94
N ILE A 194 -7.21 26.16 -11.62
CA ILE A 194 -8.35 26.18 -10.70
C ILE A 194 -8.69 27.63 -10.37
N ASP A 195 -9.96 28.02 -10.56
CA ASP A 195 -10.50 29.20 -9.89
C ASP A 195 -10.73 28.87 -8.41
N THR A 196 -9.88 29.40 -7.53
CA THR A 196 -9.95 29.13 -6.09
C THR A 196 -11.16 29.76 -5.42
N LYS A 197 -11.83 30.74 -6.02
CA LYS A 197 -13.04 31.34 -5.43
C LYS A 197 -14.29 30.52 -5.74
N LYS A 198 -14.41 29.99 -6.96
CA LYS A 198 -15.59 29.23 -7.40
C LYS A 198 -15.43 27.71 -7.36
N ASN A 199 -14.19 27.21 -7.23
CA ASN A 199 -13.85 25.80 -7.43
C ASN A 199 -14.33 25.29 -8.81
N GLU A 200 -14.00 26.07 -9.85
CA GLU A 200 -14.32 25.76 -11.24
C GLU A 200 -13.05 25.75 -12.10
N PRO A 201 -12.99 24.92 -13.14
CA PRO A 201 -11.82 24.84 -14.01
C PRO A 201 -11.77 26.02 -14.99
N LEU A 202 -10.60 26.66 -15.08
CA LEU A 202 -10.25 27.66 -16.08
C LEU A 202 -9.36 27.00 -17.13
N VAL A 203 -9.84 26.94 -18.37
CA VAL A 203 -9.10 26.38 -19.51
C VAL A 203 -8.44 27.53 -20.27
N HIS A 204 -7.11 27.54 -20.32
CA HIS A 204 -6.34 28.54 -21.05
C HIS A 204 -6.12 28.15 -22.51
N GLU A 205 -5.76 26.88 -22.72
CA GLU A 205 -5.44 26.35 -24.04
C GLU A 205 -6.09 24.98 -24.22
N ASN A 206 -6.58 24.73 -25.44
CA ASN A 206 -7.11 23.46 -25.87
C ASN A 206 -6.79 23.26 -27.36
N LYS A 207 -5.90 22.32 -27.66
CA LYS A 207 -5.45 22.02 -29.03
C LYS A 207 -5.40 20.53 -29.28
N GLN A 208 -5.46 20.14 -30.54
CA GLN A 208 -5.14 18.78 -30.97
C GLN A 208 -3.67 18.74 -31.37
N ILE A 209 -2.94 17.74 -30.88
CA ILE A 209 -1.52 17.56 -31.17
C ILE A 209 -1.29 16.16 -31.72
N ASP A 210 -0.22 15.99 -32.47
CA ASP A 210 0.28 14.64 -32.77
C ASP A 210 1.10 14.15 -31.58
N TRP A 211 0.86 12.90 -31.17
CA TRP A 211 1.51 12.30 -30.00
C TRP A 211 1.84 10.85 -30.30
N HIS A 212 3.11 10.49 -30.06
CA HIS A 212 3.68 9.19 -30.42
C HIS A 212 2.96 8.01 -29.74
N GLN A 213 2.37 8.20 -28.56
CA GLN A 213 1.71 7.11 -27.85
C GLN A 213 0.32 6.83 -28.45
N PRO A 214 -0.02 5.55 -28.64
CA PRO A 214 -1.32 5.16 -29.20
C PRO A 214 -2.48 5.45 -28.25
N GLN A 215 -2.25 5.41 -26.94
CA GLN A 215 -3.24 5.68 -25.89
C GLN A 215 -2.50 6.06 -24.61
N GLY A 216 -3.16 6.85 -23.75
CA GLY A 216 -2.61 7.20 -22.45
C GLY A 216 -2.88 8.65 -22.04
N THR A 217 -2.29 9.02 -20.91
CA THR A 217 -2.29 10.40 -20.41
C THR A 217 -0.89 10.81 -20.00
N GLU A 218 -0.51 12.05 -20.33
CA GLU A 218 0.67 12.70 -19.81
C GLU A 218 0.24 13.94 -19.01
N VAL A 219 0.73 14.05 -17.79
CA VAL A 219 0.44 15.17 -16.89
C VAL A 219 1.76 15.83 -16.52
N THR A 220 1.87 17.12 -16.82
CA THR A 220 3.03 17.94 -16.46
C THR A 220 2.65 19.02 -15.46
N LEU A 221 3.36 19.04 -14.34
CA LEU A 221 3.19 19.94 -13.21
C LEU A 221 4.51 20.67 -12.94
N GLU A 222 4.45 21.99 -12.75
CA GLU A 222 5.60 22.81 -12.37
C GLU A 222 5.40 23.29 -10.93
N VAL A 223 6.26 22.86 -10.01
CA VAL A 223 6.07 23.03 -8.57
C VAL A 223 7.33 23.53 -7.88
N GLU A 224 7.16 24.29 -6.80
CA GLU A 224 8.25 24.59 -5.89
C GLU A 224 8.45 23.45 -4.87
N GLY A 225 9.67 22.95 -4.76
CA GLY A 225 10.00 21.78 -3.94
C GLY A 225 11.48 21.71 -3.59
N LYS A 226 11.86 20.68 -2.83
CA LYS A 226 13.27 20.37 -2.55
C LYS A 226 13.54 18.91 -2.84
N TYR A 227 14.47 18.63 -3.74
CA TYR A 227 14.93 17.27 -4.02
C TYR A 227 16.07 16.88 -3.08
N GLN A 228 15.93 15.74 -2.42
CA GLN A 228 16.95 15.18 -1.55
C GLN A 228 16.86 13.66 -1.58
N LYS A 229 18.00 13.00 -1.84
CA LYS A 229 18.13 11.54 -1.82
C LYS A 229 18.07 10.97 -0.40
N GLY A 230 17.78 9.68 -0.28
CA GLY A 230 17.77 8.94 0.99
C GLY A 230 16.36 8.72 1.54
N ARG A 231 16.26 8.51 2.86
CA ARG A 231 14.98 8.13 3.49
C ARG A 231 13.91 9.20 3.33
N ALA A 232 12.70 8.81 2.96
CA ALA A 232 11.57 9.67 2.62
C ALA A 232 11.80 10.56 1.37
N SER A 233 12.55 10.07 0.38
CA SER A 233 12.71 10.71 -0.93
C SER A 233 11.70 10.20 -1.97
N VAL A 234 11.65 10.91 -3.11
CA VAL A 234 10.92 10.46 -4.31
C VAL A 234 11.49 9.14 -4.82
N ASP A 235 12.82 8.97 -4.80
CA ASP A 235 13.47 7.72 -5.21
C ASP A 235 12.98 6.52 -4.40
N GLU A 236 13.00 6.63 -3.07
CA GLU A 236 12.58 5.55 -2.18
C GLU A 236 11.09 5.23 -2.36
N TRP A 237 10.26 6.25 -2.58
CA TRP A 237 8.84 6.04 -2.84
C TRP A 237 8.59 5.25 -4.13
N LEU A 238 9.30 5.59 -5.22
CA LEU A 238 9.18 4.90 -6.51
C LEU A 238 9.73 3.47 -6.41
N GLU A 239 10.85 3.27 -5.71
CA GLU A 239 11.40 1.95 -5.41
C GLU A 239 10.38 1.09 -4.64
N GLN A 240 9.83 1.60 -3.54
CA GLN A 240 8.81 0.90 -2.75
C GLN A 240 7.51 0.67 -3.53
N THR A 241 7.16 1.56 -4.45
CA THR A 241 5.99 1.40 -5.33
C THR A 241 6.19 0.21 -6.26
N SER A 242 7.42 -0.01 -6.77
CA SER A 242 7.75 -1.18 -7.59
C SER A 242 7.66 -2.50 -6.81
N ILE A 243 7.93 -2.48 -5.49
CA ILE A 243 7.81 -3.66 -4.61
C ILE A 243 6.34 -4.06 -4.43
N ALA A 244 5.47 -3.09 -4.14
CA ALA A 244 4.04 -3.38 -3.91
C ALA A 244 3.24 -3.61 -5.19
N ASN A 245 3.77 -3.19 -6.35
CA ASN A 245 3.11 -3.29 -7.64
C ASN A 245 4.06 -3.98 -8.65
N PRO A 246 4.35 -5.28 -8.48
CA PRO A 246 5.31 -6.01 -9.31
C PRO A 246 4.87 -6.15 -10.78
N HIS A 247 3.58 -5.91 -11.06
CA HIS A 247 3.02 -5.90 -12.41
C HIS A 247 3.21 -4.58 -13.16
N VAL A 248 3.81 -3.57 -12.53
CA VAL A 248 4.07 -2.27 -13.14
C VAL A 248 5.47 -2.25 -13.74
N ARG A 249 5.60 -1.69 -14.94
CA ARG A 249 6.89 -1.24 -15.47
C ARG A 249 7.02 0.25 -15.20
N LEU A 250 8.07 0.65 -14.47
CA LEU A 250 8.27 2.04 -14.06
C LEU A 250 9.64 2.53 -14.54
N ILE A 251 9.65 3.57 -15.36
CA ILE A 251 10.86 4.28 -15.76
C ILE A 251 10.92 5.60 -15.00
N TYR A 252 12.02 5.85 -14.31
CA TYR A 252 12.24 7.09 -13.57
C TYR A 252 13.47 7.84 -14.08
N HIS A 253 13.26 9.03 -14.64
CA HIS A 253 14.33 9.96 -14.97
C HIS A 253 14.52 10.93 -13.80
N THR A 254 15.66 10.81 -13.14
CA THR A 254 16.05 11.64 -12.00
C THR A 254 16.41 13.07 -12.44
N PRO A 255 16.32 14.06 -11.54
CA PRO A 255 16.75 15.43 -11.83
C PRO A 255 18.25 15.59 -12.03
N GLU A 256 19.03 14.53 -11.77
CA GLU A 256 20.47 14.49 -12.00
C GLU A 256 20.85 13.86 -13.35
N GLY A 257 19.86 13.42 -14.14
CA GLY A 257 20.07 12.83 -15.47
C GLY A 257 20.24 11.30 -15.48
N GLU A 258 20.27 10.65 -14.32
CA GLU A 258 20.24 9.19 -14.22
C GLU A 258 18.83 8.67 -14.58
N THR A 259 18.77 7.59 -15.36
CA THR A 259 17.53 6.86 -15.65
C THR A 259 17.52 5.54 -14.90
N LYS A 260 16.52 5.33 -14.04
CA LYS A 260 16.30 4.09 -13.29
C LYS A 260 15.12 3.37 -13.89
N GLU A 261 15.33 2.14 -14.33
CA GLU A 261 14.27 1.27 -14.81
C GLU A 261 13.92 0.22 -13.75
N TYR A 262 12.63 0.09 -13.47
CA TYR A 262 12.06 -0.97 -12.67
C TYR A 262 11.21 -1.87 -13.58
N PRO A 263 11.77 -2.98 -14.09
CA PRO A 263 11.04 -3.87 -14.98
C PRO A 263 9.93 -4.60 -14.23
N ARG A 264 8.89 -4.99 -14.97
CA ARG A 264 7.83 -5.88 -14.48
C ARG A 264 8.41 -7.22 -14.02
N THR A 265 7.94 -7.74 -12.89
CA THR A 265 8.26 -9.10 -12.42
C THR A 265 7.05 -10.02 -12.42
N TYR A 266 5.85 -9.46 -12.46
CA TYR A 266 4.60 -10.21 -12.44
C TYR A 266 3.75 -9.82 -13.65
N HIS A 267 3.40 -10.77 -14.51
CA HIS A 267 2.71 -10.46 -15.78
C HIS A 267 1.18 -10.56 -15.71
N GLU A 268 0.64 -10.84 -14.52
CA GLU A 268 -0.80 -10.92 -14.30
C GLU A 268 -1.29 -9.69 -13.56
N LEU A 269 -2.46 -9.19 -13.97
CA LEU A 269 -3.12 -8.10 -13.26
C LEU A 269 -3.80 -8.62 -11.99
N PRO A 270 -3.78 -7.83 -10.91
CA PRO A 270 -4.56 -8.15 -9.73
C PRO A 270 -6.07 -8.13 -10.04
N PRO A 271 -6.89 -8.92 -9.32
CA PRO A 271 -8.32 -8.99 -9.56
C PRO A 271 -8.98 -7.64 -9.29
N SER A 272 -9.79 -7.14 -10.21
CA SER A 272 -10.46 -5.84 -10.06
C SER A 272 -11.47 -5.89 -8.90
N PRO A 273 -11.38 -4.96 -7.92
CA PRO A 273 -12.29 -4.94 -6.79
C PRO A 273 -13.69 -4.52 -7.24
N ARG A 274 -14.72 -5.22 -6.73
CA ARG A 274 -16.13 -4.90 -6.99
C ARG A 274 -16.65 -3.88 -5.99
N GLU A 275 -17.50 -2.99 -6.47
CA GLU A 275 -18.21 -2.05 -5.58
C GLU A 275 -19.21 -2.81 -4.71
N ILE A 276 -19.20 -2.47 -3.41
CA ILE A 276 -20.15 -3.01 -2.43
C ILE A 276 -21.00 -1.90 -1.84
N LYS A 277 -22.13 -2.29 -1.26
CA LYS A 277 -22.96 -1.40 -0.45
C LYS A 277 -22.37 -1.30 0.96
N PRO A 278 -22.63 -0.20 1.68
CA PRO A 278 -22.17 -0.08 3.06
C PRO A 278 -22.70 -1.22 3.94
N HIS A 279 -21.89 -1.65 4.89
CA HIS A 279 -22.30 -2.60 5.90
C HIS A 279 -22.99 -1.88 7.06
N PRO A 280 -24.06 -2.44 7.66
CA PRO A 280 -24.79 -1.78 8.76
C PRO A 280 -23.93 -1.41 9.99
N TYR A 281 -22.92 -2.22 10.33
CA TYR A 281 -21.97 -1.90 11.42
C TYR A 281 -21.00 -0.73 11.13
N GLY A 282 -20.91 -0.28 9.87
CA GLY A 282 -19.97 0.76 9.46
C GLY A 282 -20.56 2.13 9.29
N ILE A 283 -21.87 2.28 9.48
CA ILE A 283 -22.56 3.55 9.35
C ILE A 283 -22.73 4.25 10.70
N GLU A 284 -22.50 5.55 10.70
CA GLU A 284 -22.84 6.42 11.83
C GLU A 284 -24.30 6.88 11.74
N PHE A 285 -24.87 7.28 12.87
CA PHE A 285 -26.27 7.71 12.93
C PHE A 285 -26.60 8.87 11.97
N GLY A 286 -25.70 9.86 11.83
CA GLY A 286 -25.90 10.96 10.89
C GLY A 286 -25.95 10.51 9.42
N MET A 287 -25.07 9.58 9.03
CA MET A 287 -25.11 8.98 7.69
C MET A 287 -26.36 8.14 7.49
N PHE A 288 -26.78 7.37 8.50
CA PHE A 288 -28.02 6.61 8.48
C PHE A 288 -29.25 7.50 8.22
N LEU A 289 -29.35 8.64 8.90
CA LEU A 289 -30.40 9.63 8.68
C LEU A 289 -30.38 10.20 7.25
N LYS A 290 -29.19 10.48 6.71
CA LYS A 290 -29.04 10.94 5.34
C LYS A 290 -29.48 9.86 4.34
N MET A 291 -29.09 8.61 4.56
CA MET A 291 -29.49 7.47 3.73
C MET A 291 -31.02 7.27 3.74
N LEU A 292 -31.69 7.44 4.89
CA LEU A 292 -33.14 7.41 4.98
C LEU A 292 -33.84 8.50 4.14
N GLN A 293 -33.18 9.63 3.90
CA GLN A 293 -33.69 10.72 3.06
C GLN A 293 -33.44 10.45 1.57
N ASP A 294 -32.23 10.03 1.23
CA ASP A 294 -31.74 9.81 -0.14
C ASP A 294 -32.28 8.52 -0.78
N THR A 295 -32.77 7.57 0.03
CA THR A 295 -33.24 6.27 -0.47
C THR A 295 -34.40 6.41 -1.46
N LYS A 296 -34.44 5.46 -2.40
CA LYS A 296 -35.54 5.28 -3.36
C LYS A 296 -36.61 4.31 -2.87
N SER A 297 -36.35 3.63 -1.74
CA SER A 297 -37.26 2.62 -1.19
C SER A 297 -38.47 3.27 -0.50
N HIS A 298 -39.65 2.69 -0.69
CA HIS A 298 -40.91 3.19 -0.12
C HIS A 298 -41.19 2.73 1.31
N GLY A 299 -40.49 1.69 1.79
CA GLY A 299 -40.63 1.14 3.15
C GLY A 299 -39.29 0.95 3.84
N VAL A 300 -39.26 0.99 5.17
CA VAL A 300 -38.04 0.79 5.98
C VAL A 300 -37.41 -0.58 5.75
N ALA A 301 -38.20 -1.66 5.66
CA ALA A 301 -37.65 -2.99 5.39
C ALA A 301 -37.03 -3.08 3.98
N GLY A 302 -37.66 -2.42 2.99
CA GLY A 302 -37.13 -2.28 1.64
C GLY A 302 -35.81 -1.51 1.63
N PHE A 303 -35.74 -0.40 2.37
CA PHE A 303 -34.52 0.40 2.56
C PHE A 303 -33.37 -0.44 3.15
N LEU A 304 -33.62 -1.18 4.23
CA LEU A 304 -32.59 -1.99 4.88
C LEU A 304 -32.04 -3.08 3.95
N THR A 305 -32.89 -3.63 3.08
CA THR A 305 -32.50 -4.67 2.11
C THR A 305 -31.80 -4.07 0.88
N SER A 306 -32.27 -2.91 0.40
CA SER A 306 -31.78 -2.29 -0.83
C SER A 306 -30.46 -1.56 -0.65
N ASP A 307 -30.24 -0.91 0.49
CA ASP A 307 -29.16 0.07 0.63
C ASP A 307 -27.96 -0.47 1.42
N PHE A 308 -28.14 -1.59 2.14
CA PHE A 308 -27.08 -2.27 2.87
C PHE A 308 -26.69 -3.60 2.24
N CYS A 309 -25.42 -4.01 2.44
CA CYS A 309 -25.01 -5.37 2.13
C CYS A 309 -25.38 -6.34 3.27
N ARG A 310 -25.56 -7.62 2.95
CA ARG A 310 -25.78 -8.71 3.91
C ARG A 310 -27.04 -8.61 4.78
N VAL A 311 -28.00 -7.77 4.41
CA VAL A 311 -29.33 -7.73 5.03
C VAL A 311 -30.33 -8.47 4.14
N SER A 312 -30.93 -9.53 4.67
CA SER A 312 -32.02 -10.25 3.98
C SER A 312 -33.38 -9.62 4.32
N PRO A 313 -34.42 -9.80 3.49
CA PRO A 313 -35.76 -9.29 3.78
C PRO A 313 -36.29 -9.75 5.15
N GLN A 314 -36.06 -11.02 5.52
CA GLN A 314 -36.45 -11.56 6.82
C GLN A 314 -35.75 -10.85 7.97
N LEU A 315 -34.43 -10.66 7.86
CA LEU A 315 -33.65 -9.97 8.87
C LEU A 315 -34.07 -8.50 9.00
N ALA A 316 -34.38 -7.84 7.89
CA ALA A 316 -34.88 -6.46 7.89
C ALA A 316 -36.23 -6.34 8.62
N GLU A 317 -37.16 -7.28 8.40
CA GLU A 317 -38.41 -7.32 9.15
C GLU A 317 -38.21 -7.56 10.64
N ASP A 318 -37.29 -8.46 10.99
CA ASP A 318 -37.00 -8.79 12.39
C ASP A 318 -36.34 -7.61 13.12
N MET A 319 -35.44 -6.88 12.44
CA MET A 319 -34.88 -5.62 12.94
C MET A 319 -35.97 -4.56 13.16
N CYS A 320 -36.92 -4.43 12.22
CA CYS A 320 -38.04 -3.50 12.37
C CYS A 320 -38.94 -3.86 13.56
N LYS A 321 -39.26 -5.16 13.72
CA LYS A 321 -40.05 -5.67 14.86
C LYS A 321 -39.35 -5.41 16.19
N ALA A 322 -38.05 -5.70 16.28
CA ALA A 322 -37.25 -5.46 17.49
C ALA A 322 -37.17 -3.96 17.84
N ALA A 323 -37.05 -3.10 16.83
CA ALA A 323 -37.04 -1.64 17.00
C ALA A 323 -38.44 -1.02 17.24
N LYS A 324 -39.52 -1.82 17.18
CA LYS A 324 -40.92 -1.36 17.23
C LYS A 324 -41.26 -0.35 16.14
N VAL A 325 -40.66 -0.48 14.97
CA VAL A 325 -40.92 0.34 13.78
C VAL A 325 -41.70 -0.48 12.77
N SER A 326 -42.73 0.11 12.16
CA SER A 326 -43.48 -0.57 11.09
C SER A 326 -42.58 -0.80 9.86
N PRO A 327 -42.47 -2.04 9.34
CA PRO A 327 -41.69 -2.34 8.14
C PRO A 327 -42.08 -1.52 6.90
N ASN A 328 -43.37 -1.16 6.82
CA ASN A 328 -43.97 -0.42 5.70
C ASN A 328 -43.96 1.10 5.90
N LEU A 329 -43.40 1.60 7.02
CA LEU A 329 -43.28 3.03 7.23
C LEU A 329 -42.39 3.64 6.15
N ALA A 330 -42.73 4.84 5.69
CA ALA A 330 -41.88 5.57 4.75
C ALA A 330 -40.53 5.92 5.42
N PRO A 331 -39.38 5.59 4.81
CA PRO A 331 -38.05 5.88 5.38
C PRO A 331 -37.86 7.35 5.76
N ARG A 332 -38.38 8.28 4.94
CA ARG A 332 -38.30 9.73 5.16
C ARG A 332 -39.11 10.24 6.37
N ALA A 333 -40.11 9.46 6.80
CA ALA A 333 -40.91 9.78 7.98
C ALA A 333 -40.24 9.32 9.29
N LEU A 334 -39.23 8.44 9.21
CA LEU A 334 -38.52 7.94 10.38
C LEU A 334 -37.55 9.01 10.90
N LYS A 335 -37.90 9.66 12.02
CA LYS A 335 -37.12 10.75 12.61
C LYS A 335 -37.05 10.62 14.14
N GLY A 336 -36.03 11.27 14.72
CA GLY A 336 -35.89 11.40 16.17
C GLY A 336 -35.69 10.05 16.87
N PRO A 337 -36.37 9.79 18.01
CA PRO A 337 -36.13 8.60 18.83
C PRO A 337 -36.39 7.28 18.09
N ALA A 338 -37.33 7.24 17.15
CA ALA A 338 -37.65 6.04 16.38
C ALA A 338 -36.50 5.62 15.44
N ALA A 339 -35.83 6.60 14.84
CA ALA A 339 -34.65 6.35 13.99
C ALA A 339 -33.47 5.88 14.83
N GLU A 340 -33.28 6.46 16.02
CA GLU A 340 -32.21 6.06 16.95
C GLU A 340 -32.43 4.64 17.48
N ALA A 341 -33.68 4.29 17.84
CA ALA A 341 -34.04 2.95 18.28
C ALA A 341 -33.75 1.89 17.20
N LEU A 342 -34.12 2.19 15.94
CA LEU A 342 -33.80 1.32 14.81
C LEU A 342 -32.28 1.18 14.61
N TYR A 343 -31.53 2.30 14.67
CA TYR A 343 -30.09 2.28 14.52
C TYR A 343 -29.39 1.45 15.60
N ARG A 344 -29.76 1.61 16.88
CA ARG A 344 -29.22 0.80 17.99
C ARG A 344 -29.52 -0.69 17.78
N THR A 345 -30.77 -1.00 17.41
CA THR A 345 -31.19 -2.38 17.11
C THR A 345 -30.35 -3.00 15.99
N ILE A 346 -30.02 -2.24 14.94
CA ILE A 346 -29.18 -2.70 13.84
C ILE A 346 -27.75 -3.03 14.32
N GLN A 347 -27.18 -2.21 15.22
CA GLN A 347 -25.84 -2.46 15.77
C GLN A 347 -25.81 -3.70 16.67
N ASP A 348 -26.87 -3.94 17.45
CA ASP A 348 -26.95 -5.08 18.36
C ASP A 348 -27.30 -6.40 17.64
N THR A 349 -27.96 -6.33 16.49
CA THR A 349 -28.36 -7.51 15.72
C THR A 349 -27.13 -8.16 15.07
N LYS A 350 -27.00 -9.49 15.17
CA LYS A 350 -25.92 -10.24 14.53
C LYS A 350 -26.12 -10.36 13.02
N ILE A 351 -25.24 -9.74 12.24
CA ILE A 351 -25.26 -9.70 10.77
C ILE A 351 -24.05 -10.47 10.25
N MET A 352 -24.19 -11.06 9.06
CA MET A 352 -23.08 -11.73 8.37
C MET A 352 -22.00 -10.72 7.97
N ALA A 353 -20.73 -11.13 8.04
CA ALA A 353 -19.62 -10.28 7.63
C ALA A 353 -19.76 -9.77 6.17
N PRO A 354 -19.28 -8.53 5.89
CA PRO A 354 -19.28 -7.96 4.56
C PRO A 354 -18.57 -8.86 3.54
N PRO A 355 -18.97 -8.79 2.26
CA PRO A 355 -18.32 -9.55 1.21
C PRO A 355 -16.88 -9.06 0.98
N THR A 356 -16.00 -9.97 0.60
CA THR A 356 -14.54 -9.74 0.47
C THR A 356 -14.10 -9.46 -0.97
N ASN A 357 -15.04 -9.48 -1.92
CA ASN A 357 -14.79 -9.21 -3.33
C ASN A 357 -14.55 -7.72 -3.64
N CYS A 358 -14.61 -6.85 -2.63
CA CYS A 358 -14.33 -5.42 -2.73
C CYS A 358 -12.88 -5.04 -2.43
N ILE A 359 -12.06 -5.99 -1.99
CA ILE A 359 -10.64 -5.82 -1.73
C ILE A 359 -9.83 -6.60 -2.76
N SER A 360 -8.70 -6.02 -3.15
CA SER A 360 -7.75 -6.60 -4.11
C SER A 360 -6.38 -6.69 -3.42
N PRO A 361 -6.06 -7.80 -2.75
CA PRO A 361 -4.74 -7.99 -2.13
C PRO A 361 -3.62 -7.99 -3.18
N ILE A 362 -2.36 -7.86 -2.76
CA ILE A 362 -1.20 -8.04 -3.65
C ILE A 362 -1.01 -9.53 -3.92
N GLY A 363 -1.13 -10.35 -2.87
CA GLY A 363 -0.93 -11.79 -2.91
C GLY A 363 0.49 -12.20 -2.55
N GLU A 364 0.64 -13.36 -1.91
CA GLU A 364 1.92 -13.84 -1.37
C GLU A 364 3.01 -13.96 -2.44
N LYS A 365 2.68 -14.51 -3.62
CA LYS A 365 3.64 -14.69 -4.73
C LYS A 365 4.17 -13.36 -5.27
N ALA A 366 3.28 -12.38 -5.43
CA ALA A 366 3.62 -11.05 -5.91
C ALA A 366 4.45 -10.27 -4.86
N ILE A 367 4.14 -10.40 -3.57
CA ILE A 367 4.96 -9.83 -2.50
C ILE A 367 6.37 -10.44 -2.51
N LEU A 368 6.48 -11.77 -2.65
CA LEU A 368 7.78 -12.44 -2.73
C LEU A 368 8.61 -11.97 -3.92
N SER A 369 8.01 -11.85 -5.12
CA SER A 369 8.73 -11.39 -6.31
C SER A 369 9.18 -9.92 -6.19
N GLY A 370 8.36 -9.06 -5.61
CA GLY A 370 8.69 -7.66 -5.33
C GLY A 370 9.83 -7.52 -4.33
N LEU A 371 9.76 -8.25 -3.21
CA LEU A 371 10.81 -8.25 -2.18
C LEU A 371 12.12 -8.81 -2.72
N TYR A 372 12.08 -9.94 -3.44
CA TYR A 372 13.27 -10.60 -3.97
C TYR A 372 14.07 -9.71 -4.92
N LYS A 373 13.39 -8.96 -5.80
CA LYS A 373 14.04 -8.11 -6.80
C LYS A 373 14.72 -6.90 -6.18
N GLN A 374 14.00 -6.13 -5.36
CA GLN A 374 14.49 -4.85 -4.86
C GLN A 374 15.33 -4.98 -3.59
N ILE A 375 14.94 -5.87 -2.67
CA ILE A 375 15.64 -6.02 -1.40
C ILE A 375 16.59 -7.19 -1.52
N LYS A 376 17.85 -6.96 -1.14
CA LYS A 376 18.87 -8.01 -1.06
C LYS A 376 18.71 -8.75 0.27
N GLY A 377 18.48 -10.06 0.20
CA GLY A 377 18.33 -10.94 1.35
C GLY A 377 18.65 -12.39 0.99
N GLU A 378 18.82 -13.22 2.03
CA GLU A 378 19.05 -14.66 1.93
C GLU A 378 17.74 -15.45 2.03
N PHE A 379 16.79 -14.94 2.82
CA PHE A 379 15.53 -15.58 3.09
C PHE A 379 14.37 -14.61 2.92
N TYR A 380 13.34 -15.04 2.20
CA TYR A 380 12.12 -14.27 1.99
C TYR A 380 10.90 -15.12 2.33
N THR A 381 9.91 -14.53 2.99
CA THR A 381 8.60 -15.16 3.24
C THR A 381 7.48 -14.14 3.09
N ALA A 382 6.31 -14.58 2.65
CA ALA A 382 5.09 -13.77 2.61
C ALA A 382 3.88 -14.55 3.13
N VAL A 383 2.95 -13.85 3.75
CA VAL A 383 1.71 -14.39 4.33
C VAL A 383 0.56 -13.44 4.04
N SER A 384 -0.53 -13.96 3.49
CA SER A 384 -1.80 -13.23 3.33
C SER A 384 -2.83 -13.81 4.28
N ARG A 385 -3.34 -13.00 5.21
CA ARG A 385 -4.33 -13.43 6.20
C ARG A 385 -5.73 -13.49 5.58
N PRO A 386 -6.66 -14.27 6.16
CA PRO A 386 -8.06 -14.16 5.79
C PRO A 386 -8.61 -12.75 6.09
N PRO A 387 -9.56 -12.24 5.30
CA PRO A 387 -10.18 -10.95 5.55
C PRO A 387 -10.84 -10.86 6.94
N ALA A 388 -10.59 -9.76 7.62
CA ALA A 388 -11.24 -9.37 8.86
C ALA A 388 -12.12 -8.12 8.63
N VAL A 389 -12.82 -7.68 9.68
CA VAL A 389 -13.76 -6.55 9.58
C VAL A 389 -13.51 -5.60 10.74
N TYR A 390 -13.45 -4.31 10.46
CA TYR A 390 -13.39 -3.27 11.48
C TYR A 390 -14.46 -2.22 11.14
N ARG A 391 -15.30 -1.82 12.11
CA ARG A 391 -16.40 -0.86 11.88
C ARG A 391 -17.16 -1.13 10.56
N GLY A 392 -17.56 -2.37 10.31
CA GLY A 392 -18.25 -2.77 9.07
C GLY A 392 -17.44 -2.75 7.76
N ASN A 393 -16.18 -2.32 7.77
CA ASN A 393 -15.31 -2.29 6.61
C ASN A 393 -14.44 -3.56 6.55
N PRO A 394 -14.51 -4.35 5.47
CA PRO A 394 -13.63 -5.49 5.29
C PRO A 394 -12.20 -5.03 5.00
N PHE A 395 -11.24 -5.63 5.69
CA PHE A 395 -9.81 -5.42 5.48
C PHE A 395 -9.06 -6.73 5.49
N LEU A 396 -7.89 -6.75 4.86
CA LEU A 396 -6.98 -7.88 4.82
C LEU A 396 -5.56 -7.38 5.09
N ILE A 397 -4.81 -8.15 5.89
CA ILE A 397 -3.41 -7.87 6.19
C ILE A 397 -2.52 -8.90 5.48
N GLU A 398 -1.52 -8.39 4.78
CA GLU A 398 -0.43 -9.19 4.21
C GLU A 398 0.88 -8.77 4.87
N ALA A 399 1.70 -9.74 5.25
CA ALA A 399 3.01 -9.50 5.82
C ALA A 399 4.08 -10.21 4.99
N GLY A 400 5.21 -9.56 4.82
CA GLY A 400 6.39 -10.10 4.17
C GLY A 400 7.62 -9.86 5.02
N LEU A 401 8.63 -10.71 4.88
CA LEU A 401 9.88 -10.57 5.60
C LEU A 401 11.02 -10.97 4.68
N ALA A 402 12.06 -10.14 4.62
CA ALA A 402 13.33 -10.44 3.99
C ALA A 402 14.43 -10.38 5.07
N TYR A 403 15.30 -11.39 5.12
CA TYR A 403 16.35 -11.51 6.15
C TYR A 403 17.70 -11.86 5.51
N GLY A 404 18.77 -11.30 6.06
CA GLY A 404 20.16 -11.56 5.65
C GLY A 404 20.66 -10.56 4.60
N ASN A 405 21.93 -10.72 4.23
CA ASN A 405 22.55 -9.96 3.13
C ASN A 405 22.80 -10.92 1.98
N ARG A 406 22.60 -10.50 0.72
CA ARG A 406 22.92 -11.38 -0.42
C ARG A 406 24.38 -11.87 -0.30
N PRO A 407 24.66 -13.16 -0.60
CA PRO A 407 26.00 -13.73 -0.43
C PRO A 407 27.13 -12.91 -1.10
N VAL A 408 26.83 -12.24 -2.22
CA VAL A 408 27.77 -11.38 -2.95
C VAL A 408 28.22 -10.14 -2.16
N ASP A 409 27.37 -9.61 -1.28
CA ASP A 409 27.72 -8.46 -0.44
C ASP A 409 28.45 -8.88 0.85
N GLN A 410 28.41 -10.15 1.24
CA GLN A 410 29.25 -10.71 2.32
C GLN A 410 30.72 -10.88 1.89
N ALA A 411 30.99 -10.97 0.58
CA ALA A 411 32.34 -11.09 0.02
C ALA A 411 33.09 -9.76 -0.12
N LYS A 412 32.42 -8.60 0.11
CA LYS A 412 33.14 -7.34 0.28
C LYS A 412 33.79 -7.38 1.65
N PRO A 413 35.12 -7.16 1.77
CA PRO A 413 35.76 -7.05 3.07
C PRO A 413 35.01 -5.99 3.86
N GLN A 414 34.42 -6.36 4.99
CA GLN A 414 34.09 -5.40 6.02
C GLN A 414 35.37 -4.59 6.23
N GLN A 415 35.30 -3.27 6.03
CA GLN A 415 36.43 -2.40 6.31
C GLN A 415 36.93 -2.76 7.71
N PRO A 416 38.24 -2.99 7.90
CA PRO A 416 38.77 -3.41 9.19
C PRO A 416 38.33 -2.38 10.22
N VAL A 417 37.48 -2.82 11.14
CA VAL A 417 37.08 -2.05 12.31
C VAL A 417 38.39 -1.72 13.01
N GLN A 418 38.75 -0.45 13.05
CA GLN A 418 39.89 0.01 13.83
C GLN A 418 39.70 -0.51 15.27
N PRO A 419 40.72 -1.11 15.91
CA PRO A 419 40.59 -1.53 17.29
C PRO A 419 40.32 -0.28 18.15
N LYS A 420 39.08 -0.13 18.61
CA LYS A 420 38.68 0.92 19.55
C LYS A 420 39.18 0.57 20.95
N ALA A 421 39.46 1.60 21.74
CA ALA A 421 40.12 1.51 23.04
C ALA A 421 39.29 0.68 24.06
N GLU A 422 40.01 -0.03 24.94
CA GLU A 422 39.45 -0.86 26.01
C GLU A 422 38.54 -0.03 26.93
N GLY A 423 37.23 -0.31 26.91
CA GLY A 423 36.24 0.32 27.80
C GLY A 423 34.93 0.76 27.15
N GLU A 424 34.81 0.73 25.83
CA GLU A 424 33.52 0.79 25.14
C GLU A 424 32.98 -0.65 25.01
N ASP A 425 31.86 -0.95 25.68
CA ASP A 425 31.11 -2.18 25.41
C ASP A 425 30.88 -2.31 23.90
N GLU A 426 31.03 -3.52 23.36
CA GLU A 426 30.72 -3.86 21.96
C GLU A 426 29.21 -3.66 21.70
N GLU A 427 28.74 -2.42 21.62
CA GLU A 427 27.55 -2.12 20.85
C GLU A 427 27.94 -2.32 19.38
N GLU A 428 27.91 -3.59 18.94
CA GLU A 428 27.77 -3.89 17.52
C GLU A 428 26.67 -2.96 17.01
N ASP A 429 27.02 -2.00 16.14
CA ASP A 429 26.09 -1.15 15.38
C ASP A 429 25.22 -2.08 14.52
N SER A 430 24.31 -2.77 15.19
CA SER A 430 23.53 -3.85 14.67
C SER A 430 22.37 -3.17 13.97
N GLU A 431 22.51 -3.11 12.65
CA GLU A 431 21.55 -2.46 11.77
C GLU A 431 20.12 -2.85 12.18
N LEU A 432 19.33 -1.87 12.60
CA LEU A 432 17.95 -2.11 13.02
C LEU A 432 17.11 -2.47 11.81
N ALA A 433 16.17 -3.40 11.99
CA ALA A 433 15.27 -3.81 10.92
C ALA A 433 14.53 -2.63 10.29
N ARG A 434 14.43 -2.63 8.96
CA ARG A 434 13.67 -1.63 8.20
C ARG A 434 12.21 -2.07 8.11
N VAL A 435 11.26 -1.21 8.50
CA VAL A 435 9.83 -1.48 8.37
C VAL A 435 9.27 -0.72 7.17
N ILE A 436 8.77 -1.46 6.18
CA ILE A 436 8.08 -0.92 5.00
C ILE A 436 6.58 -1.14 5.16
N ARG A 437 5.82 -0.06 5.02
CA ARG A 437 4.39 -0.01 5.32
C ARG A 437 3.61 0.36 4.07
N TYR A 438 2.52 -0.37 3.81
CA TYR A 438 1.65 -0.12 2.68
C TYR A 438 0.19 -0.05 3.10
N ALA A 439 -0.55 0.87 2.49
CA ALA A 439 -2.00 0.92 2.55
C ALA A 439 -2.54 0.93 1.12
N ASN A 440 -3.40 -0.02 0.78
CA ASN A 440 -3.97 -0.18 -0.56
C ASN A 440 -2.92 -0.09 -1.69
N ARG A 441 -1.80 -0.81 -1.55
CA ARG A 441 -0.63 -0.79 -2.46
C ARG A 441 0.14 0.53 -2.58
N VAL A 442 -0.17 1.52 -1.73
CA VAL A 442 0.55 2.80 -1.66
C VAL A 442 1.56 2.76 -0.51
N PRO A 443 2.85 3.05 -0.74
CA PRO A 443 3.85 3.12 0.31
C PRO A 443 3.62 4.31 1.27
N LEU A 444 3.84 4.07 2.57
CA LEU A 444 3.72 5.07 3.64
C LEU A 444 5.11 5.40 4.21
N LEU A 445 5.67 6.56 3.85
CA LEU A 445 7.05 6.93 4.22
C LEU A 445 7.15 7.73 5.54
N TYR A 446 6.21 8.65 5.80
CA TYR A 446 6.27 9.53 6.96
C TYR A 446 5.50 8.98 8.17
N GLN A 447 5.74 9.56 9.35
CA GLN A 447 5.01 9.28 10.60
C GLN A 447 4.99 7.79 11.00
N GLN A 448 6.13 7.11 10.86
CA GLN A 448 6.23 5.67 11.15
C GLN A 448 5.84 5.33 12.60
N SER A 449 6.29 6.11 13.58
CA SER A 449 6.02 5.86 15.01
C SER A 449 4.54 5.93 15.40
N ALA A 450 3.75 6.74 14.69
CA ALA A 450 2.31 6.87 14.94
C ALA A 450 1.49 5.72 14.34
N CYS A 451 2.08 4.96 13.41
CA CYS A 451 1.37 3.94 12.64
C CYS A 451 1.20 2.64 13.42
N SER A 452 -0.02 2.07 13.38
CA SER A 452 -0.33 0.78 14.01
C SER A 452 0.60 -0.33 13.55
N THR A 453 0.97 -0.36 12.27
CA THR A 453 1.97 -1.29 11.71
C THR A 453 3.32 -1.27 12.42
N PHE A 454 3.86 -0.08 12.70
CA PHE A 454 5.16 0.05 13.36
C PHE A 454 5.06 -0.38 14.83
N LYS A 455 3.99 0.03 15.51
CA LYS A 455 3.69 -0.41 16.88
C LYS A 455 3.53 -1.93 16.97
N ALA A 456 2.85 -2.56 16.01
CA ALA A 456 2.68 -4.00 15.94
C ALA A 456 4.02 -4.73 15.71
N ALA A 457 4.86 -4.22 14.81
CA ALA A 457 6.21 -4.74 14.58
C ALA A 457 7.11 -4.63 15.83
N LEU A 458 7.01 -3.50 16.55
CA LEU A 458 7.73 -3.26 17.80
C LEU A 458 7.25 -4.16 18.95
N SER A 459 5.92 -4.34 19.07
CA SER A 459 5.30 -5.17 20.11
C SER A 459 5.52 -6.67 19.92
N THR A 460 5.89 -7.09 18.71
CA THR A 460 6.16 -8.49 18.40
C THR A 460 7.50 -8.90 19.01
N THR A 461 7.50 -9.96 19.81
CA THR A 461 8.72 -10.46 20.48
C THR A 461 9.55 -11.31 19.52
N TRP A 462 10.52 -10.70 18.83
CA TRP A 462 11.33 -11.37 17.81
C TRP A 462 12.36 -12.36 18.36
N LYS A 463 12.73 -12.22 19.64
CA LYS A 463 13.62 -13.15 20.35
C LYS A 463 13.15 -14.60 20.28
N HIS A 464 11.83 -14.84 20.33
CA HIS A 464 11.27 -16.18 20.23
C HIS A 464 11.46 -16.83 18.85
N TYR A 465 11.82 -16.03 17.84
CA TYR A 465 12.09 -16.47 16.48
C TYR A 465 13.58 -16.53 16.14
N GLY A 466 14.48 -16.36 17.12
CA GLY A 466 15.93 -16.43 16.91
C GLY A 466 16.57 -15.13 16.40
N VAL A 467 15.88 -13.99 16.53
CA VAL A 467 16.41 -12.67 16.17
C VAL A 467 16.64 -11.84 17.44
N SER A 468 17.82 -11.24 17.57
CA SER A 468 18.14 -10.37 18.72
C SER A 468 17.26 -9.11 18.70
N GLN A 469 16.89 -8.61 19.88
CA GLN A 469 16.05 -7.42 19.99
C GLN A 469 16.31 -6.71 21.33
N SER A 470 16.73 -5.46 21.30
CA SER A 470 16.85 -4.63 22.50
C SER A 470 15.47 -4.20 23.00
N ARG A 471 15.33 -3.92 24.30
CA ARG A 471 14.03 -3.59 24.90
C ARG A 471 13.49 -2.29 24.30
N GLY A 472 12.30 -2.33 23.69
CA GLY A 472 11.68 -1.14 23.08
C GLY A 472 12.30 -0.72 21.75
N ALA A 473 13.16 -1.56 21.15
CA ALA A 473 13.72 -1.36 19.82
C ALA A 473 13.12 -2.35 18.81
N LEU A 474 13.27 -2.03 17.53
CA LEU A 474 13.05 -2.99 16.46
C LEU A 474 14.07 -4.14 16.55
N PRO A 475 13.75 -5.31 15.98
CA PRO A 475 14.70 -6.42 15.91
C PRO A 475 16.01 -5.99 15.25
N ALA A 476 17.12 -6.45 15.83
CA ALA A 476 18.46 -6.16 15.38
C ALA A 476 18.90 -7.16 14.31
N GLY A 477 19.52 -6.66 13.23
CA GLY A 477 20.05 -7.42 12.12
C GLY A 477 19.50 -6.99 10.75
N PRO A 478 20.14 -7.41 9.65
CA PRO A 478 19.76 -7.06 8.29
C PRO A 478 18.42 -7.71 7.93
N MET A 479 17.33 -7.01 8.25
CA MET A 479 15.97 -7.50 8.07
C MET A 479 15.06 -6.38 7.57
N VAL A 480 14.20 -6.73 6.62
CA VAL A 480 13.13 -5.87 6.15
C VAL A 480 11.79 -6.51 6.46
N ILE A 481 10.94 -5.78 7.19
CA ILE A 481 9.58 -6.16 7.53
C ILE A 481 8.62 -5.41 6.60
N PHE A 482 7.89 -6.13 5.78
CA PHE A 482 6.86 -5.61 4.91
C PHE A 482 5.48 -5.86 5.53
N VAL A 483 4.62 -4.85 5.58
CA VAL A 483 3.22 -5.04 5.96
C VAL A 483 2.32 -4.20 5.06
N HIS A 484 1.30 -4.84 4.53
CA HIS A 484 0.28 -4.25 3.67
C HIS A 484 -1.10 -4.40 4.29
N MET A 485 -1.85 -3.30 4.37
CA MET A 485 -3.28 -3.30 4.68
C MET A 485 -4.08 -3.00 3.41
N ALA A 486 -4.92 -3.95 2.98
CA ALA A 486 -5.89 -3.78 1.92
C ALA A 486 -7.28 -3.56 2.52
N SER A 487 -7.94 -2.46 2.21
CA SER A 487 -9.29 -2.17 2.70
C SER A 487 -10.03 -1.21 1.77
N VAL A 488 -11.37 -1.25 1.82
CA VAL A 488 -12.22 -0.28 1.10
C VAL A 488 -12.02 1.13 1.65
N TRP A 489 -11.97 1.23 2.96
CA TRP A 489 -11.63 2.45 3.68
C TRP A 489 -10.42 2.12 4.55
N VAL A 490 -9.40 2.94 4.56
CA VAL A 490 -8.22 2.75 5.43
C VAL A 490 -8.32 3.84 6.50
N PRO A 491 -8.25 3.50 7.80
CA PRO A 491 -8.38 4.49 8.85
C PRO A 491 -7.04 5.19 9.03
N PHE A 492 -6.87 6.34 8.39
CA PHE A 492 -5.68 7.16 8.56
C PHE A 492 -5.77 8.03 9.82
N THR A 493 -4.63 8.34 10.44
CA THR A 493 -4.56 9.28 11.57
C THR A 493 -4.75 10.73 11.15
N SER A 494 -4.51 11.04 9.87
CA SER A 494 -4.61 12.37 9.28
C SER A 494 -5.04 12.28 7.81
N GLU A 495 -5.58 13.38 7.29
CA GLU A 495 -6.00 13.50 5.88
C GLU A 495 -4.85 13.37 4.87
N SER A 496 -3.61 13.56 5.32
CA SER A 496 -2.40 13.36 4.50
C SER A 496 -2.07 11.87 4.26
N LYS A 497 -2.75 10.94 4.94
CA LYS A 497 -2.64 9.49 4.72
C LYS A 497 -1.24 8.89 4.92
N GLU A 498 -0.56 9.27 6.01
CA GLU A 498 0.81 8.83 6.29
C GLU A 498 0.91 7.66 7.27
N ALA A 499 -0.10 7.49 8.14
CA ALA A 499 -0.11 6.47 9.17
C ALA A 499 -1.50 5.88 9.35
N ILE A 500 -1.54 4.56 9.55
CA ILE A 500 -2.75 3.80 9.86
C ILE A 500 -3.00 3.96 11.36
N ALA A 501 -4.23 4.33 11.72
CA ALA A 501 -4.67 4.49 13.09
C ALA A 501 -4.69 3.16 13.86
N ASP A 502 -4.53 3.26 15.18
CA ASP A 502 -4.32 2.12 16.07
C ASP A 502 -5.67 1.61 16.60
N TYR A 503 -6.29 0.70 15.84
CA TYR A 503 -7.48 -0.04 16.25
C TYR A 503 -7.09 -1.44 16.68
N ASP A 504 -7.70 -1.95 17.75
CA ASP A 504 -7.37 -3.26 18.34
C ASP A 504 -7.55 -4.40 17.33
N GLU A 505 -8.60 -4.37 16.50
CA GLU A 505 -8.86 -5.39 15.49
C GLU A 505 -7.77 -5.41 14.40
N ILE A 506 -7.30 -4.23 13.99
CA ILE A 506 -6.25 -4.07 12.98
C ILE A 506 -4.91 -4.50 13.57
N GLN A 507 -4.57 -4.01 14.76
CA GLN A 507 -3.31 -4.32 15.43
C GLN A 507 -3.19 -5.83 15.68
N LYS A 508 -4.26 -6.47 16.14
CA LYS A 508 -4.32 -7.93 16.35
C LYS A 508 -4.01 -8.70 15.08
N GLU A 509 -4.65 -8.39 13.95
CA GLU A 509 -4.39 -9.11 12.69
C GLU A 509 -2.99 -8.85 12.14
N ILE A 510 -2.44 -7.64 12.30
CA ILE A 510 -1.04 -7.35 11.95
C ILE A 510 -0.09 -8.20 12.79
N THR A 511 -0.26 -8.23 14.11
CA THR A 511 0.58 -9.04 14.99
C THR A 511 0.48 -10.53 14.65
N LEU A 512 -0.71 -11.04 14.31
CA LEU A 512 -0.87 -12.44 13.89
C LEU A 512 -0.15 -12.74 12.57
N ALA A 513 -0.21 -11.84 11.59
CA ALA A 513 0.52 -11.96 10.33
C ALA A 513 2.04 -11.98 10.55
N LEU A 514 2.56 -11.04 11.37
CA LEU A 514 3.97 -10.97 11.70
C LEU A 514 4.47 -12.20 12.47
N ARG A 515 3.67 -12.76 13.38
CA ARG A 515 3.99 -14.00 14.10
C ARG A 515 4.08 -15.20 13.16
N GLU A 516 3.27 -15.26 12.10
CA GLU A 516 3.37 -16.31 11.09
C GLU A 516 4.69 -16.22 10.32
N CYS A 517 5.05 -15.01 9.84
CA CYS A 517 6.35 -14.77 9.20
C CYS A 517 7.52 -15.07 10.15
N GLY A 518 7.43 -14.65 11.41
CA GLY A 518 8.43 -14.92 12.43
C GLY A 518 8.61 -16.41 12.70
N ARG A 519 7.54 -17.21 12.72
CA ARG A 519 7.65 -18.68 12.86
C ARG A 519 8.41 -19.32 11.71
N ARG A 520 8.17 -18.88 10.46
CA ARG A 520 8.90 -19.37 9.27
C ARG A 520 10.38 -18.95 9.30
N LEU A 521 10.67 -17.70 9.65
CA LEU A 521 12.05 -17.23 9.85
C LEU A 521 12.78 -18.02 10.94
N GLY A 522 12.14 -18.26 12.08
CA GLY A 522 12.75 -19.00 13.18
C GLY A 522 13.03 -20.47 12.85
N LEU A 523 12.29 -21.08 11.91
CA LEU A 523 12.64 -22.40 11.37
C LEU A 523 13.93 -22.34 10.53
N PHE A 524 14.05 -21.33 9.66
CA PHE A 524 15.24 -21.10 8.86
C PHE A 524 16.49 -20.87 9.72
N LEU A 525 16.41 -19.96 10.71
CA LEU A 525 17.52 -19.64 11.60
C LEU A 525 17.97 -20.82 12.45
N ARG A 526 17.04 -21.57 13.05
CA ARG A 526 17.38 -22.75 13.85
C ARG A 526 18.02 -23.86 13.03
N ARG A 527 17.61 -24.04 11.77
CA ARG A 527 18.27 -24.97 10.84
C ARG A 527 19.72 -24.55 10.58
N ARG A 528 19.95 -23.26 10.30
CA ARG A 528 21.28 -22.69 10.06
C ARG A 528 22.19 -22.81 11.28
N GLU A 529 21.69 -22.47 12.47
CA GLU A 529 22.43 -22.58 13.73
C GLU A 529 22.79 -24.02 14.09
N ARG A 530 21.86 -24.96 13.85
CA ARG A 530 22.13 -26.40 14.01
C ARG A 530 23.23 -26.84 13.05
N ALA A 531 23.17 -26.42 11.79
CA ALA A 531 24.20 -26.77 10.82
C ALA A 531 25.58 -26.21 11.20
N ALA A 532 25.64 -24.94 11.63
CA ALA A 532 26.87 -24.31 12.11
C ALA A 532 27.45 -25.01 13.35
N SER A 533 26.58 -25.47 14.26
CA SER A 533 27.01 -26.17 15.47
C SER A 533 27.55 -27.57 15.17
N GLU A 534 26.93 -28.31 14.26
CA GLU A 534 27.46 -29.60 13.79
C GLU A 534 28.77 -29.45 13.01
N PHE A 535 28.92 -28.38 12.22
CA PHE A 535 30.18 -28.06 11.54
C PHE A 535 31.31 -27.72 12.53
N ARG A 536 31.06 -26.86 13.52
CA ARG A 536 32.03 -26.58 14.60
C ARG A 536 32.42 -27.85 15.34
N ARG A 537 31.45 -28.71 15.62
CA ARG A 537 31.68 -30.02 16.27
C ARG A 537 32.55 -30.94 15.41
N ARG A 538 32.36 -30.92 14.08
CA ARG A 538 33.20 -31.67 13.14
C ARG A 538 34.64 -31.17 13.14
N ASN A 539 34.87 -29.86 13.07
CA ASN A 539 36.22 -29.29 13.14
C ASN A 539 36.91 -29.64 14.45
N ILE A 540 36.18 -29.58 15.56
CA ILE A 540 36.66 -30.03 16.86
C ILE A 540 37.05 -31.50 16.81
N PHE A 541 36.21 -32.38 16.27
CA PHE A 541 36.55 -33.80 16.13
C PHE A 541 37.77 -34.02 15.24
N GLU A 542 37.92 -33.31 14.12
CA GLU A 542 39.09 -33.45 13.25
C GLU A 542 40.39 -33.11 13.99
N LEU A 543 40.39 -32.03 14.78
CA LEU A 543 41.54 -31.66 15.63
C LEU A 543 41.85 -32.75 16.67
N TYR A 544 40.85 -33.24 17.39
CA TYR A 544 41.05 -34.26 18.43
C TYR A 544 41.36 -35.65 17.88
N ILE A 545 40.90 -36.00 16.66
CA ILE A 545 41.17 -37.30 16.05
C ILE A 545 42.68 -37.47 15.81
N GLU A 546 43.41 -36.42 15.44
CA GLU A 546 44.86 -36.49 15.27
C GLU A 546 45.56 -36.85 16.60
N GLU A 547 45.24 -36.12 17.67
CA GLU A 547 45.78 -36.37 19.01
C GLU A 547 45.43 -37.77 19.54
N VAL A 548 44.20 -38.24 19.34
CA VAL A 548 43.77 -39.57 19.80
C VAL A 548 44.50 -40.67 19.04
N VAL A 549 44.71 -40.50 17.73
CA VAL A 549 45.45 -41.48 16.91
C VAL A 549 46.91 -41.54 17.37
N GLU A 550 47.54 -40.40 17.66
CA GLU A 550 48.91 -40.39 18.21
C GLU A 550 49.01 -41.04 19.59
N ALA A 551 48.09 -40.71 20.50
CA ALA A 551 48.08 -41.29 21.84
C ALA A 551 47.87 -42.82 21.79
N CYS A 552 46.97 -43.30 20.93
CA CYS A 552 46.71 -44.73 20.74
C CYS A 552 47.91 -45.46 20.13
N ASP A 553 48.67 -44.80 19.25
CA ASP A 553 49.90 -45.35 18.68
C ASP A 553 51.01 -45.48 19.73
N ARG A 554 51.19 -44.44 20.56
CA ARG A 554 52.14 -44.47 21.69
C ARG A 554 51.81 -45.61 22.66
N LEU A 555 50.53 -45.80 22.99
CA LEU A 555 50.09 -46.87 23.89
C LEU A 555 50.30 -48.29 23.35
N LYS A 556 50.28 -48.48 22.03
CA LYS A 556 50.53 -49.78 21.38
C LYS A 556 51.96 -49.94 20.84
N GLY A 557 52.88 -49.07 21.22
CA GLY A 557 54.30 -49.16 20.84
C GLY A 557 54.55 -49.08 19.34
N GLY A 558 53.77 -48.29 18.59
CA GLY A 558 54.02 -48.04 17.17
C GLY A 558 53.52 -49.11 16.19
N THR A 559 52.85 -50.16 16.69
CA THR A 559 52.31 -51.26 15.85
C THR A 559 50.92 -50.98 15.26
N LEU A 560 50.37 -49.78 15.51
CA LEU A 560 48.99 -49.45 15.14
C LEU A 560 48.92 -48.78 13.77
N PRO A 561 48.05 -49.22 12.84
CA PRO A 561 47.89 -48.55 11.55
C PRO A 561 47.20 -47.19 11.69
N LYS A 562 47.98 -46.12 11.86
CA LYS A 562 47.52 -44.72 12.07
C LYS A 562 46.50 -44.27 11.02
N ALA A 563 46.82 -44.49 9.74
CA ALA A 563 45.98 -44.05 8.62
C ALA A 563 44.60 -44.71 8.62
N LYS A 564 44.53 -46.00 9.00
CA LYS A 564 43.27 -46.76 9.04
C LYS A 564 42.39 -46.30 10.21
N LEU A 565 42.99 -46.06 11.38
CA LEU A 565 42.25 -45.57 12.55
C LEU A 565 41.75 -44.13 12.33
N LYS A 566 42.60 -43.25 11.76
CA LYS A 566 42.22 -41.88 11.39
C LYS A 566 41.03 -41.86 10.42
N ALA A 567 41.08 -42.65 9.35
CA ALA A 567 39.99 -42.75 8.38
C ALA A 567 38.69 -43.30 8.99
N GLN A 568 38.78 -44.28 9.90
CA GLN A 568 37.60 -44.81 10.61
C GLN A 568 36.96 -43.76 11.53
N LEU A 569 37.77 -43.03 12.30
CA LEU A 569 37.29 -41.99 13.20
C LEU A 569 36.72 -40.79 12.43
N GLN A 570 37.36 -40.40 11.32
CA GLN A 570 36.83 -39.36 10.42
C GLN A 570 35.48 -39.78 9.83
N LYS A 571 35.34 -41.04 9.38
CA LYS A 571 34.06 -41.57 8.88
C LYS A 571 32.95 -41.55 9.95
N ILE A 572 33.29 -41.86 11.21
CA ILE A 572 32.36 -41.79 12.34
C ILE A 572 31.98 -40.33 12.65
N ALA A 573 32.94 -39.41 12.63
CA ALA A 573 32.71 -37.99 12.84
C ALA A 573 31.80 -37.41 11.75
N SER A 574 32.05 -37.74 10.47
CA SER A 574 31.19 -37.31 9.36
C SER A 574 29.78 -37.89 9.44
N SER A 575 29.62 -39.17 9.86
CA SER A 575 28.27 -39.76 9.97
C SER A 575 27.45 -39.16 11.12
N ARG A 576 28.09 -38.83 12.26
CA ARG A 576 27.41 -38.22 13.40
C ARG A 576 27.12 -36.74 13.24
N THR A 577 27.93 -36.02 12.46
CA THR A 577 27.78 -34.58 12.24
C THR A 577 27.01 -34.24 10.95
N GLY A 578 26.33 -35.20 10.32
CA GLY A 578 25.47 -34.97 9.15
C GLY A 578 26.17 -34.92 7.79
N GLY A 579 27.50 -34.98 7.73
CA GLY A 579 28.28 -35.02 6.48
C GLY A 579 27.99 -33.85 5.53
N ALA A 580 27.84 -34.16 4.24
CA ALA A 580 27.59 -33.19 3.17
C ALA A 580 26.27 -32.40 3.34
N LYS A 581 25.22 -32.99 3.94
CA LYS A 581 23.92 -32.32 4.15
C LYS A 581 24.01 -31.09 5.06
N THR A 582 24.96 -31.12 5.99
CA THR A 582 25.28 -30.00 6.89
C THR A 582 26.10 -28.92 6.20
N ASP A 583 26.94 -29.29 5.24
CA ASP A 583 27.73 -28.35 4.44
C ASP A 583 26.88 -27.71 3.34
N GLU A 584 25.91 -28.43 2.78
CA GLU A 584 24.84 -27.93 1.90
C GLU A 584 23.99 -26.88 2.65
N ALA A 585 23.48 -27.22 3.84
CA ALA A 585 22.70 -26.29 4.66
C ALA A 585 23.49 -25.04 5.15
N LEU A 586 24.82 -25.07 5.09
CA LEU A 586 25.72 -23.94 5.37
C LEU A 586 26.14 -23.18 4.10
N GLY A 587 25.68 -23.59 2.92
CA GLY A 587 25.98 -22.94 1.64
C GLY A 587 27.40 -23.21 1.11
N LYS A 588 28.09 -24.26 1.58
CA LYS A 588 29.46 -24.61 1.12
C LYS A 588 29.51 -25.55 -0.09
N THR A 589 28.39 -26.17 -0.45
CA THR A 589 28.29 -27.14 -1.57
C THR A 589 27.06 -26.90 -2.47
N GLY A 590 26.53 -25.67 -2.49
CA GLY A 590 25.59 -25.28 -3.54
C GLY A 590 24.15 -25.76 -3.43
N GLY A 591 23.87 -26.82 -2.68
CA GLY A 591 22.50 -27.22 -2.38
C GLY A 591 21.93 -26.35 -1.27
N GLY A 592 20.95 -25.51 -1.58
CA GLY A 592 20.18 -24.83 -0.55
C GLY A 592 19.26 -25.79 0.20
N PRO A 593 18.76 -25.38 1.38
CA PRO A 593 17.81 -26.19 2.11
C PRO A 593 16.45 -26.19 1.39
N GLU A 594 15.95 -27.39 1.06
CA GLU A 594 14.61 -27.67 0.50
C GLU A 594 13.55 -26.63 0.94
N GLY A 595 13.00 -25.95 -0.08
CA GLY A 595 12.10 -24.82 0.06
C GLY A 595 10.92 -25.10 0.98
N LEU A 596 10.79 -24.31 2.04
CA LEU A 596 9.53 -24.23 2.77
C LEU A 596 8.47 -23.62 1.82
N PRO A 597 7.24 -24.14 1.80
CA PRO A 597 6.18 -23.56 0.99
C PRO A 597 5.99 -22.08 1.36
N HIS A 598 5.80 -21.21 0.35
CA HIS A 598 5.67 -19.75 0.52
C HIS A 598 6.92 -19.02 1.04
N SER A 599 8.11 -19.58 0.78
CA SER A 599 9.39 -18.91 1.02
C SER A 599 10.32 -19.00 -0.18
N ILE A 600 11.22 -18.03 -0.30
CA ILE A 600 12.33 -18.06 -1.24
C ILE A 600 13.61 -18.06 -0.42
N ILE A 601 14.50 -19.01 -0.71
CA ILE A 601 15.84 -19.10 -0.14
C ILE A 601 16.82 -18.84 -1.28
N VAL A 602 17.71 -17.89 -1.08
CA VAL A 602 18.76 -17.52 -2.04
C VAL A 602 20.05 -18.13 -1.56
N THR A 603 20.59 -19.06 -2.34
CA THR A 603 21.88 -19.70 -2.07
C THR A 603 22.92 -19.30 -3.12
N ALA A 604 24.17 -19.70 -2.94
CA ALA A 604 25.26 -19.35 -3.83
C ALA A 604 25.07 -19.90 -5.28
N ASP A 605 24.30 -20.97 -5.44
CA ASP A 605 24.15 -21.69 -6.73
C ASP A 605 22.75 -21.53 -7.36
N GLY A 606 21.81 -20.82 -6.70
CA GLY A 606 20.48 -20.59 -7.25
C GLY A 606 19.41 -20.10 -6.28
N VAL A 607 18.21 -19.89 -6.82
CA VAL A 607 16.99 -19.55 -6.07
C VAL A 607 16.19 -20.83 -5.84
N GLU A 608 15.95 -21.19 -4.58
CA GLU A 608 15.11 -22.32 -4.21
C GLU A 608 13.78 -21.81 -3.61
N GLY A 609 12.65 -22.20 -4.20
CA GLY A 609 11.31 -21.79 -3.74
C GLY A 609 10.27 -21.69 -4.86
N ASP A 610 9.03 -21.38 -4.48
CA ASP A 610 7.79 -21.48 -5.29
C ASP A 610 7.62 -20.41 -6.40
N VAL A 611 8.70 -19.73 -6.79
CA VAL A 611 8.63 -18.66 -7.81
C VAL A 611 9.66 -18.91 -8.89
N VAL A 612 9.18 -19.36 -10.04
CA VAL A 612 9.91 -19.27 -11.30
C VAL A 612 10.09 -17.78 -11.58
N VAL A 613 11.26 -17.23 -11.23
CA VAL A 613 11.65 -15.88 -11.61
C VAL A 613 11.73 -15.90 -13.13
N ALA A 614 10.88 -15.12 -13.80
CA ALA A 614 11.01 -14.92 -15.24
C ALA A 614 12.41 -14.35 -15.52
N SER A 615 13.23 -15.15 -16.20
CA SER A 615 14.56 -14.76 -16.64
C SER A 615 14.44 -13.47 -17.48
N PRO A 616 15.33 -12.48 -17.31
CA PRO A 616 15.41 -11.40 -18.27
C PRO A 616 15.85 -12.00 -19.61
N VAL A 617 15.01 -11.88 -20.63
CA VAL A 617 15.41 -12.15 -22.02
C VAL A 617 16.46 -11.10 -22.36
N GLU A 618 17.71 -11.54 -22.54
CA GLU A 618 18.78 -10.75 -23.12
C GLU A 618 18.34 -10.31 -24.52
N THR A 619 18.09 -9.02 -24.70
CA THR A 619 17.92 -8.41 -26.01
C THR A 619 19.30 -8.26 -26.63
N ASP A 620 19.71 -9.23 -27.44
CA ASP A 620 20.82 -9.06 -28.37
C ASP A 620 20.40 -8.05 -29.45
N ALA A 621 21.13 -6.95 -29.49
CA ALA A 621 21.08 -5.98 -30.57
C ALA A 621 22.06 -6.42 -31.68
N ALA A 622 21.55 -6.53 -32.90
CA ALA A 622 22.15 -6.09 -34.18
C ALA A 622 21.95 -7.12 -35.32
N ALA A 623 21.09 -6.75 -36.28
CA ALA A 623 21.40 -6.74 -37.71
C ALA A 623 20.16 -6.25 -38.50
N ALA A 624 20.26 -5.05 -39.06
CA ALA A 624 19.35 -4.56 -40.08
C ALA A 624 19.60 -5.30 -41.41
N PRO A 625 18.59 -5.48 -42.27
CA PRO A 625 18.82 -5.57 -43.70
C PRO A 625 18.25 -4.35 -44.43
N ALA A 626 19.07 -3.85 -45.34
CA ALA A 626 18.80 -2.74 -46.25
C ALA A 626 17.74 -3.09 -47.32
N GLU A 627 17.09 -2.05 -47.82
CA GLU A 627 16.22 -2.05 -48.99
C GLU A 627 17.00 -2.22 -50.30
N THR A 628 16.45 -3.00 -51.22
CA THR A 628 16.50 -2.94 -52.70
C THR A 628 15.60 -4.08 -53.21
N ASP A 629 14.87 -4.08 -54.33
CA ASP A 629 14.39 -3.08 -55.28
C ASP A 629 13.26 -3.78 -56.09
N LEU A 630 12.49 -3.01 -56.85
CA LEU A 630 11.25 -3.36 -57.53
C LEU A 630 11.40 -4.07 -58.91
N LEU A 631 10.36 -4.84 -59.28
CA LEU A 631 9.80 -5.12 -60.63
C LEU A 631 10.48 -6.11 -61.61
N GLY A 632 9.67 -7.03 -62.17
CA GLY A 632 9.94 -7.68 -63.46
C GLY A 632 9.24 -9.04 -63.70
N ASN A 633 8.37 -9.11 -64.72
CA ASN A 633 7.44 -10.19 -65.10
C ASN A 633 8.05 -11.34 -65.96
N ALA A 634 7.54 -12.57 -65.76
CA ALA A 634 7.10 -13.64 -66.72
C ALA A 634 8.12 -14.20 -67.78
N PRO A 635 7.92 -15.39 -68.44
CA PRO A 635 6.63 -16.06 -68.77
C PRO A 635 6.57 -17.63 -68.87
N GLU A 636 5.38 -18.10 -69.30
CA GLU A 636 4.99 -19.36 -70.01
C GLU A 636 4.94 -20.70 -69.24
N GLU A 637 3.77 -21.35 -69.07
CA GLU A 637 2.83 -22.09 -69.97
C GLU A 637 3.16 -23.58 -70.13
N GLU A 638 2.29 -24.45 -69.60
CA GLU A 638 1.83 -25.69 -70.26
C GLU A 638 0.71 -26.37 -69.43
N THR A 639 -0.40 -26.71 -70.09
CA THR A 639 -1.45 -27.66 -69.66
C THR A 639 -1.60 -28.69 -70.78
N PRO A 640 -2.11 -29.93 -70.59
CA PRO A 640 -3.55 -30.21 -70.42
C PRO A 640 -3.79 -31.49 -69.53
N ALA A 641 -4.96 -32.07 -69.23
CA ALA A 641 -6.33 -32.00 -69.72
C ALA A 641 -7.32 -32.64 -68.71
N ARG A 642 -8.56 -32.12 -68.71
CA ARG A 642 -9.89 -32.80 -68.63
C ARG A 642 -10.24 -33.75 -67.47
N THR A 643 -11.24 -33.34 -66.66
CA THR A 643 -12.67 -33.75 -66.79
C THR A 643 -13.57 -33.00 -65.79
N ARG A 644 -14.74 -32.56 -66.26
CA ARG A 644 -15.96 -32.06 -65.56
C ARG A 644 -17.16 -32.81 -66.19
N PRO A 645 -18.43 -32.76 -65.74
CA PRO A 645 -19.11 -31.85 -64.78
C PRO A 645 -19.97 -32.68 -63.74
N ASP A 646 -20.86 -32.20 -62.86
CA ASP A 646 -21.89 -31.17 -63.04
C ASP A 646 -22.65 -30.80 -61.73
N ARG A 647 -23.14 -29.55 -61.72
CA ARG A 647 -24.33 -28.93 -61.08
C ARG A 647 -24.61 -28.90 -59.55
N MET A 648 -24.29 -27.74 -58.96
CA MET A 648 -25.20 -26.70 -58.36
C MET A 648 -26.73 -27.01 -58.27
N LYS A 649 -27.58 -26.58 -57.31
CA LYS A 649 -27.61 -25.62 -56.16
C LYS A 649 -28.99 -25.83 -55.39
N PRO A 650 -29.41 -25.02 -54.39
CA PRO A 650 -30.16 -25.42 -53.16
C PRO A 650 -31.70 -25.23 -53.22
N PRO A 651 -32.46 -25.40 -52.11
CA PRO A 651 -32.93 -24.22 -51.36
C PRO A 651 -33.16 -24.40 -49.82
N LYS A 652 -33.63 -23.31 -49.20
CA LYS A 652 -33.81 -23.01 -47.76
C LYS A 652 -35.10 -23.58 -47.12
N ALA A 653 -35.06 -23.61 -45.78
CA ALA A 653 -36.07 -23.23 -44.78
C ALA A 653 -37.07 -24.28 -44.22
N GLY A 654 -37.05 -24.41 -42.88
CA GLY A 654 -38.24 -24.23 -42.04
C GLY A 654 -38.79 -25.46 -41.28
N THR A 655 -38.92 -25.31 -39.94
CA THR A 655 -39.69 -26.12 -38.97
C THR A 655 -39.10 -27.52 -38.67
N GLY A 656 -39.00 -28.06 -37.46
CA GLY A 656 -39.56 -27.79 -36.13
C GLY A 656 -39.82 -29.18 -35.50
N GLY A 657 -39.25 -29.49 -34.33
CA GLY A 657 -39.69 -30.68 -33.55
C GLY A 657 -38.61 -31.53 -32.87
N MET A 658 -38.54 -31.41 -31.53
CA MET A 658 -38.33 -32.44 -30.50
C MET A 658 -37.48 -33.70 -30.80
N LYS A 659 -36.47 -33.95 -29.94
CA LYS A 659 -36.54 -34.97 -28.86
C LYS A 659 -35.28 -34.96 -27.96
N LYS A 660 -35.52 -34.79 -26.66
CA LYS A 660 -34.55 -34.97 -25.55
C LYS A 660 -34.37 -36.47 -25.24
N ARG A 661 -33.15 -36.87 -24.89
CA ARG A 661 -32.82 -38.11 -24.17
C ARG A 661 -32.44 -37.78 -22.71
N PRO A 662 -32.98 -38.47 -21.69
CA PRO A 662 -32.48 -38.39 -20.32
C PRO A 662 -31.88 -39.74 -19.84
N SER A 663 -31.00 -39.67 -18.85
CA SER A 663 -30.45 -40.82 -18.11
C SER A 663 -29.96 -40.34 -16.73
N PRO A 664 -29.95 -41.17 -15.66
CA PRO A 664 -30.98 -41.08 -14.62
C PRO A 664 -30.43 -40.90 -13.19
N GLN A 665 -31.28 -40.40 -12.29
CA GLN A 665 -31.20 -40.59 -10.84
C GLN A 665 -32.37 -41.48 -10.40
N ILE A 666 -32.15 -42.35 -9.40
CA ILE A 666 -33.19 -43.17 -8.74
C ILE A 666 -33.16 -42.91 -7.23
N PRO A 667 -34.32 -42.99 -6.53
CA PRO A 667 -34.72 -42.06 -5.48
C PRO A 667 -34.85 -42.69 -4.08
N LEU A 668 -35.34 -41.87 -3.14
CA LEU A 668 -35.62 -42.19 -1.74
C LEU A 668 -37.12 -42.53 -1.51
N PHE A 669 -37.35 -43.28 -0.41
CA PHE A 669 -38.54 -43.48 0.43
C PHE A 669 -39.49 -44.66 0.18
N ASP A 670 -39.69 -45.45 1.24
CA ASP A 670 -41.04 -45.85 1.63
C ASP A 670 -41.23 -46.00 3.16
N LYS A 671 -42.47 -45.81 3.60
CA LYS A 671 -42.98 -45.66 4.99
C LYS A 671 -43.31 -47.00 5.67
N ALA A 672 -43.25 -47.06 7.01
CA ALA A 672 -44.32 -47.64 7.87
C ALA A 672 -43.99 -47.58 9.40
N LYS A 673 -45.05 -47.33 10.20
CA LYS A 673 -45.23 -47.39 11.68
C LYS A 673 -45.66 -48.83 12.11
N PRO A 674 -46.05 -49.18 13.38
CA PRO A 674 -45.89 -48.57 14.73
C PRO A 674 -45.56 -49.58 15.88
N SER A 675 -45.64 -49.10 17.14
CA SER A 675 -45.78 -49.78 18.47
C SER A 675 -44.53 -49.65 19.37
N GLY A 676 -44.58 -49.41 20.68
CA GLY A 676 -45.64 -49.14 21.67
C GLY A 676 -45.01 -49.19 23.07
N ARG A 677 -45.52 -48.37 24.03
CA ARG A 677 -45.25 -48.33 25.49
C ARG A 677 -43.81 -47.95 25.91
N SER A 678 -43.50 -47.44 27.11
CA SER A 678 -44.16 -46.61 28.14
C SER A 678 -43.09 -46.40 29.22
N LYS A 679 -42.86 -45.18 29.72
CA LYS A 679 -42.74 -44.81 31.16
C LYS A 679 -41.99 -43.48 31.32
N LYS A 680 -42.74 -42.50 31.84
CA LYS A 680 -42.33 -41.31 32.58
C LYS A 680 -42.08 -41.70 34.06
N PRO A 681 -41.73 -40.79 35.00
CA PRO A 681 -41.14 -39.44 34.88
C PRO A 681 -40.03 -39.18 35.95
N ALA A 682 -39.35 -38.00 35.93
CA ALA A 682 -39.18 -37.12 37.10
C ALA A 682 -38.24 -35.93 36.83
N HIS A 683 -38.78 -34.71 36.94
CA HIS A 683 -38.11 -33.49 37.46
C HIS A 683 -38.48 -33.37 38.96
N PRO A 684 -38.03 -32.38 39.78
CA PRO A 684 -37.08 -31.25 39.63
C PRO A 684 -35.99 -31.29 40.77
N ALA A 685 -34.99 -30.40 40.96
CA ALA A 685 -35.00 -28.99 41.40
C ALA A 685 -33.57 -28.60 41.92
N PRO A 686 -33.29 -27.34 42.35
CA PRO A 686 -31.97 -26.67 42.28
C PRO A 686 -31.29 -26.30 43.64
N ARG A 687 -30.21 -25.49 43.58
CA ARG A 687 -29.42 -24.77 44.64
C ARG A 687 -28.30 -25.61 45.29
N GLY A 688 -27.13 -25.09 45.67
CA GLY A 688 -26.54 -23.75 45.68
C GLY A 688 -25.23 -23.76 46.50
N LYS A 689 -24.44 -22.68 46.41
CA LYS A 689 -23.35 -22.21 47.30
C LYS A 689 -22.22 -23.20 47.68
N LYS A 690 -21.01 -22.91 47.19
CA LYS A 690 -19.90 -22.37 47.99
C LYS A 690 -18.95 -21.59 47.08
#